data_AF-A0A915CMG1-F1
#
_entry.id   AF-A0A915CMG1-F1
#
_cell.length_a   1.000
_cell.length_b   1.000
_cell.length_c   1.000
_cell.angle_alpha   90.00
_cell.angle_beta   90.00
_cell.angle_gamma   90.00
#
_symmetry.space_group_name_H-M   'P 1'
#
loop_
_entity.id
_entity.type
_entity.pdbx_description
1 polymer ?
#
loop_
_entity_poly.entity_id
_entity_poly.type
_entity_poly.pdbx_seq_one_letter_code
_entity_poly.pdbx_strand_id
1 'polypeptide(L)'
;MQLLATDKYYFVKEIRTILKVCRKTSQLSVTHHSELASLEDIQICSDSIHCFIGKIRIQGVDYLLFVIESTEVAVLTHPQSTVRRIDKVCALPVLDDGFAHSQIFERSSDGPSKSLAKLRNHKRKLVKFVSDKVNNSIIIDLVNFINESGTFYFSFGMDLTLSTQRHNQDHSASDPRFFWNKEMLRDLLDDDDQPSTIFETWVVPIIHGYVAQKSICFETNVQANFTLISRRSARRAGVRYLRRGIDEDGECANFVETEEIISAFGHCLSYLQIRGSVPVFWSQKESLPAFEKHFKQMIEEYGSPIVIVNLVEQTGRELCLGESYLQHVLELNSPEIAFYSFDFHHNCRALRFDKVGNLVEALKDDFNAIGFCWLDKDGLMVAKQKGVIRTNCVDCLDRTNVVQSSISQAVTLLQARKLGLIEYITETPDVATDSLIRLLQGMWADHGDCISKQYAGTNALKGDVTRGGQRKFMGLVKDGYNSASRYYLSQVHDARRQRIIDTFLQGSDARVNNDENRNGWSAAETQEDELDDEQETDVEVEGENDSAEQVAPDSVRFNTTVSEIVMSEWALDAALKRKIAESMVNLFQGKTALVVITGASRGIVALAEVRDEILKSHPNISIELIVADLSQHYSGSIDERIAMLEEKIKFNIRLIIHNAGTVGDLGKRSSELTDDLQWISYLQTNFISTVHLNNLIFAGLNKEEPIYIVNVTSLLSIKPYPHSLSTQWEKQLEKRFSAALPPNTPTAGCFPTLLDLWTPKCTRKFVKKVMMRE
;
A
#
# COMPACT_ATOMS: atom_id res chain seq x y z
N MET A 1 21.08 -17.62 -22.59
CA MET A 1 22.48 -17.17 -22.71
C MET A 1 23.35 -17.98 -21.76
N GLN A 2 24.64 -18.12 -22.07
CA GLN A 2 25.62 -18.85 -21.25
C GLN A 2 26.71 -17.90 -20.76
N LEU A 3 27.08 -17.96 -19.49
CA LEU A 3 28.22 -17.21 -18.94
C LEU A 3 29.42 -18.14 -18.80
N LEU A 4 30.51 -17.70 -19.41
CA LEU A 4 31.80 -18.37 -19.43
C LEU A 4 32.83 -17.43 -18.80
N ALA A 5 33.91 -18.00 -18.30
CA ALA A 5 35.00 -17.23 -17.73
C ALA A 5 36.35 -17.87 -18.03
N THR A 6 37.37 -17.02 -18.05
CA THR A 6 38.78 -17.37 -17.97
C THR A 6 39.42 -16.54 -16.84
N ASP A 7 40.72 -16.70 -16.63
CA ASP A 7 41.47 -15.84 -15.71
C ASP A 7 41.39 -14.35 -16.09
N LYS A 8 41.27 -14.04 -17.38
CA LYS A 8 41.35 -12.65 -17.89
C LYS A 8 40.01 -12.04 -18.29
N TYR A 9 39.02 -12.87 -18.64
CA TYR A 9 37.78 -12.39 -19.25
C TYR A 9 36.54 -13.12 -18.72
N TYR A 10 35.42 -12.39 -18.66
CA TYR A 10 34.09 -12.99 -18.69
C TYR A 10 33.54 -12.93 -20.11
N PHE A 11 32.79 -13.95 -20.50
CA PHE A 11 32.10 -14.00 -21.79
C PHE A 11 30.64 -14.35 -21.57
N VAL A 12 29.73 -13.52 -22.07
CA VAL A 12 28.31 -13.81 -22.13
C VAL A 12 28.00 -14.22 -23.55
N LYS A 13 27.68 -15.48 -23.74
CA LYS A 13 27.40 -16.09 -25.03
C LYS A 13 25.90 -16.03 -25.32
N GLU A 14 25.56 -15.33 -26.38
CA GLU A 14 24.22 -15.32 -26.99
C GLU A 14 24.20 -16.21 -28.23
N ILE A 15 23.13 -16.15 -29.04
CA ILE A 15 22.99 -16.98 -30.26
C ILE A 15 23.90 -16.47 -31.38
N ARG A 16 24.06 -15.15 -31.50
CA ARG A 16 24.74 -14.52 -32.65
C ARG A 16 26.10 -13.94 -32.28
N THR A 17 26.20 -13.33 -31.10
CA THR A 17 27.39 -12.60 -30.65
C THR A 17 27.77 -12.99 -29.22
N ILE A 18 28.96 -12.54 -28.79
CA ILE A 18 29.45 -12.74 -27.43
C ILE A 18 29.86 -11.39 -26.86
N LEU A 19 29.32 -11.06 -25.69
CA LEU A 19 29.79 -9.93 -24.89
C LEU A 19 31.00 -10.37 -24.09
N LYS A 20 32.14 -9.73 -24.29
CA LYS A 20 33.41 -9.99 -23.63
C LYS A 20 33.72 -8.85 -22.66
N VAL A 21 34.02 -9.20 -21.42
CA VAL A 21 34.37 -8.25 -20.34
C VAL A 21 35.78 -8.53 -19.85
N CYS A 22 36.66 -7.54 -19.93
CA CYS A 22 38.02 -7.62 -19.36
C CYS A 22 37.95 -7.56 -17.83
N ARG A 23 38.53 -8.55 -17.14
CA ARG A 23 38.50 -8.61 -15.66
C ARG A 23 39.39 -7.56 -14.99
N LYS A 24 40.43 -7.11 -15.69
CA LYS A 24 41.38 -6.10 -15.19
C LYS A 24 40.89 -4.67 -15.37
N THR A 25 40.25 -4.39 -16.51
CA THR A 25 39.84 -3.03 -16.88
C THR A 25 38.33 -2.80 -16.82
N SER A 26 37.54 -3.87 -16.62
CA SER A 26 36.08 -3.87 -16.70
C SER A 26 35.50 -3.41 -18.04
N GLN A 27 36.32 -3.37 -19.10
CA GLN A 27 35.90 -2.91 -20.42
C GLN A 27 35.06 -3.97 -21.15
N LEU A 28 33.96 -3.52 -21.74
CA LEU A 28 33.04 -4.32 -22.56
C LEU A 28 33.44 -4.26 -24.04
N SER A 29 33.28 -5.39 -24.74
CA SER A 29 33.52 -5.52 -26.19
C SER A 29 32.65 -6.64 -26.75
N VAL A 30 32.36 -6.64 -28.05
CA VAL A 30 31.66 -7.74 -28.73
C VAL A 30 32.64 -8.56 -29.56
N THR A 31 32.52 -9.88 -29.51
CA THR A 31 33.28 -10.80 -30.36
C THR A 31 32.38 -11.91 -30.94
N HIS A 32 32.96 -12.70 -31.84
CA HIS A 32 32.32 -13.83 -32.52
C HIS A 32 32.69 -15.17 -31.88
N HIS A 33 31.85 -16.19 -32.13
CA HIS A 33 32.02 -17.53 -31.56
C HIS A 33 33.34 -18.23 -31.94
N SER A 34 33.99 -17.82 -33.03
CA SER A 34 35.30 -18.34 -33.43
C SER A 34 36.40 -18.04 -32.40
N GLU A 35 36.34 -16.92 -31.68
CA GLU A 35 37.36 -16.56 -30.68
C GLU A 35 37.29 -17.49 -29.46
N LEU A 36 36.09 -17.86 -29.01
CA LEU A 36 35.90 -18.83 -27.91
C LEU A 36 36.51 -20.20 -28.21
N ALA A 37 36.48 -20.66 -29.46
CA ALA A 37 37.02 -21.97 -29.83
C ALA A 37 38.55 -22.07 -29.72
N SER A 38 39.23 -20.92 -29.62
CA SER A 38 40.69 -20.82 -29.57
C SER A 38 41.26 -20.76 -28.15
N LEU A 39 40.39 -20.70 -27.13
CA LEU A 39 40.78 -20.56 -25.73
C LEU A 39 40.80 -21.92 -25.04
N GLU A 40 41.95 -22.30 -24.48
CA GLU A 40 42.17 -23.62 -23.86
C GLU A 40 41.62 -23.71 -22.42
N ASP A 41 41.40 -22.59 -21.74
CA ASP A 41 41.04 -22.52 -20.30
C ASP A 41 39.66 -21.86 -20.03
N ILE A 42 38.63 -22.21 -20.81
CA ILE A 42 37.27 -21.68 -20.56
C ILE A 42 36.54 -22.54 -19.53
N GLN A 43 36.06 -21.89 -18.45
CA GLN A 43 35.12 -22.49 -17.52
C GLN A 43 33.70 -21.99 -17.77
N ILE A 44 32.74 -22.92 -17.79
CA ILE A 44 31.31 -22.59 -17.77
C ILE A 44 30.93 -22.16 -16.35
N CYS A 45 30.50 -20.91 -16.20
CA CYS A 45 29.98 -20.41 -14.94
C CYS A 45 28.49 -20.67 -14.82
N SER A 46 27.70 -20.39 -15.87
CA SER A 46 26.25 -20.62 -15.86
C SER A 46 25.73 -20.92 -17.26
N ASP A 47 24.80 -21.88 -17.36
CA ASP A 47 24.12 -22.23 -18.62
C ASP A 47 22.72 -21.61 -18.76
N SER A 48 22.26 -20.86 -17.76
CA SER A 48 20.86 -20.43 -17.64
C SER A 48 20.73 -18.95 -17.30
N ILE A 49 21.33 -18.09 -18.11
CA ILE A 49 21.09 -16.63 -18.05
C ILE A 49 20.01 -16.27 -19.05
N HIS A 50 19.01 -15.53 -18.59
CA HIS A 50 17.91 -15.06 -19.43
C HIS A 50 18.26 -13.75 -20.12
N CYS A 51 18.83 -12.77 -19.38
CA CYS A 51 19.14 -11.45 -19.92
C CYS A 51 20.35 -10.83 -19.20
N PHE A 52 21.16 -10.05 -19.93
CA PHE A 52 22.12 -9.12 -19.33
C PHE A 52 21.41 -7.79 -19.02
N ILE A 53 21.55 -7.26 -17.80
CA ILE A 53 20.90 -6.01 -17.38
C ILE A 53 21.84 -4.81 -17.58
N GLY A 54 23.14 -5.02 -17.40
CA GLY A 54 24.14 -3.98 -17.49
C GLY A 54 25.27 -4.14 -16.47
N LYS A 55 26.18 -3.17 -16.46
CA LYS A 55 27.30 -3.03 -15.53
C LYS A 55 27.08 -1.84 -14.62
N ILE A 56 27.30 -2.01 -13.32
CA ILE A 56 27.24 -0.91 -12.35
C ILE A 56 28.49 -0.89 -11.47
N ARG A 57 29.06 0.29 -11.26
CA ARG A 57 30.13 0.50 -10.28
C ARG A 57 29.53 0.82 -8.93
N ILE A 58 29.95 0.15 -7.87
CA ILE A 58 29.55 0.43 -6.49
C ILE A 58 30.76 0.33 -5.57
N GLN A 59 31.07 1.43 -4.86
CA GLN A 59 32.20 1.51 -3.92
C GLN A 59 33.53 1.05 -4.55
N GLY A 60 33.76 1.42 -5.81
CA GLY A 60 35.00 1.12 -6.54
C GLY A 60 35.08 -0.26 -7.19
N VAL A 61 34.06 -1.11 -7.02
CA VAL A 61 33.97 -2.43 -7.67
C VAL A 61 32.92 -2.39 -8.77
N ASP A 62 33.26 -2.90 -9.96
CA ASP A 62 32.31 -3.07 -11.05
C ASP A 62 31.56 -4.40 -10.91
N TYR A 63 30.25 -4.38 -11.10
CA TYR A 63 29.37 -5.55 -11.05
C TYR A 63 28.63 -5.71 -12.36
N LEU A 64 28.59 -6.93 -12.89
CA LEU A 64 27.74 -7.32 -14.01
C LEU A 64 26.43 -7.90 -13.48
N LEU A 65 25.29 -7.39 -13.93
CA LEU A 65 23.97 -7.84 -13.48
C LEU A 65 23.29 -8.70 -14.55
N PHE A 66 22.73 -9.83 -14.13
CA PHE A 66 22.08 -10.80 -15.01
C PHE A 66 20.73 -11.25 -14.46
N VAL A 67 19.72 -11.32 -15.32
CA VAL A 67 18.47 -12.04 -15.03
C VAL A 67 18.74 -13.54 -15.13
N ILE A 68 18.48 -14.26 -14.04
CA ILE A 68 18.64 -15.73 -13.97
C ILE A 68 17.30 -16.46 -13.87
N GLU A 69 16.23 -15.78 -13.45
CA GLU A 69 14.87 -16.30 -13.46
C GLU A 69 13.90 -15.19 -13.91
N SER A 70 12.96 -15.54 -14.79
CA SER A 70 11.94 -14.60 -15.28
C SER A 70 10.67 -15.34 -15.72
N THR A 71 9.51 -14.75 -15.47
CA THR A 71 8.20 -15.29 -15.81
C THR A 71 7.61 -14.56 -16.99
N GLU A 72 7.02 -15.28 -17.93
CA GLU A 72 6.23 -14.69 -19.01
C GLU A 72 4.89 -14.18 -18.45
N VAL A 73 4.56 -12.91 -18.73
CA VAL A 73 3.38 -12.24 -18.16
C VAL A 73 2.42 -11.70 -19.21
N ALA A 74 2.88 -11.53 -20.45
CA ALA A 74 2.04 -11.12 -21.59
C ALA A 74 2.70 -11.51 -22.92
N VAL A 75 1.88 -11.71 -23.94
CA VAL A 75 2.30 -11.77 -25.35
C VAL A 75 1.59 -10.68 -26.12
N LEU A 76 2.35 -9.72 -26.64
CA LEU A 76 1.84 -8.61 -27.45
C LEU A 76 1.67 -9.06 -28.91
N THR A 77 0.79 -8.40 -29.66
CA THR A 77 0.43 -8.83 -31.02
C THR A 77 1.22 -8.10 -32.11
N HIS A 78 1.50 -6.80 -31.92
CA HIS A 78 2.12 -5.94 -32.92
C HIS A 78 3.28 -5.11 -32.34
N PRO A 79 4.54 -5.55 -32.53
CA PRO A 79 4.96 -6.86 -33.02
C PRO A 79 4.63 -7.99 -32.04
N GLN A 80 4.67 -9.23 -32.53
CA GLN A 80 4.49 -10.40 -31.67
C GLN A 80 5.71 -10.56 -30.75
N SER A 81 5.55 -10.17 -29.49
CA SER A 81 6.65 -10.15 -28.53
C SER A 81 6.21 -10.59 -27.14
N THR A 82 7.01 -11.45 -26.53
CA THR A 82 6.79 -11.90 -25.15
C THR A 82 7.34 -10.89 -24.16
N VAL A 83 6.52 -10.48 -23.19
CA VAL A 83 6.92 -9.66 -22.06
C VAL A 83 7.23 -10.55 -20.86
N ARG A 84 8.38 -10.30 -20.23
CA ARG A 84 8.87 -11.10 -19.11
C ARG A 84 9.04 -10.22 -17.87
N ARG A 85 8.53 -10.69 -16.73
CA ARG A 85 8.84 -10.14 -15.41
C ARG A 85 10.16 -10.71 -14.92
N ILE A 86 11.01 -9.85 -14.38
CA ILE A 86 12.25 -10.25 -13.70
C ILE A 86 11.86 -10.82 -12.33
N ASP A 87 12.14 -12.11 -12.10
CA ASP A 87 11.91 -12.75 -10.80
C ASP A 87 13.19 -12.79 -9.97
N LYS A 88 14.35 -12.92 -10.63
CA LYS A 88 15.64 -12.99 -9.94
C LYS A 88 16.80 -12.52 -10.80
N VAL A 89 17.63 -11.71 -10.16
CA VAL A 89 18.89 -11.16 -10.66
C VAL A 89 20.04 -11.65 -9.79
N CYS A 90 21.19 -11.87 -10.43
CA CYS A 90 22.47 -11.98 -9.75
C CYS A 90 23.41 -10.84 -10.16
N ALA A 91 24.29 -10.47 -9.24
CA ALA A 91 25.38 -9.53 -9.48
C ALA A 91 26.71 -10.28 -9.39
N LEU A 92 27.53 -10.18 -10.44
CA LEU A 92 28.85 -10.78 -10.53
C LEU A 92 29.91 -9.68 -10.41
N PRO A 93 30.74 -9.66 -9.36
CA PRO A 93 31.84 -8.69 -9.27
C PRO A 93 32.90 -8.96 -10.34
N VAL A 94 33.43 -7.90 -10.93
CA VAL A 94 34.57 -7.96 -11.87
C VAL A 94 35.85 -7.78 -11.06
N LEU A 95 36.56 -8.90 -10.83
CA LEU A 95 37.79 -8.94 -10.02
C LEU A 95 38.96 -9.46 -10.85
N ASP A 96 40.15 -8.88 -10.64
CA ASP A 96 41.42 -9.18 -11.34
C ASP A 96 42.05 -10.52 -10.87
N ASP A 97 41.59 -11.06 -9.75
CA ASP A 97 42.17 -12.21 -9.06
C ASP A 97 41.53 -13.55 -9.49
N GLY A 98 42.35 -14.50 -9.96
CA GLY A 98 42.02 -15.81 -10.57
C GLY A 98 41.20 -16.78 -9.70
N PHE A 99 39.94 -16.42 -9.45
CA PHE A 99 39.03 -17.11 -8.55
C PHE A 99 38.45 -18.40 -9.13
N ALA A 100 38.43 -19.48 -8.34
CA ALA A 100 37.85 -20.77 -8.74
C ALA A 100 36.33 -20.66 -8.99
N HIS A 101 35.91 -20.89 -10.24
CA HIS A 101 34.57 -20.53 -10.73
C HIS A 101 33.44 -21.52 -10.40
N SER A 102 33.71 -22.61 -9.68
CA SER A 102 32.76 -23.70 -9.43
C SER A 102 31.68 -23.43 -8.38
N GLN A 103 31.73 -22.29 -7.67
CA GLN A 103 30.81 -21.99 -6.56
C GLN A 103 29.76 -20.90 -6.85
N ILE A 104 29.82 -20.23 -8.02
CA ILE A 104 28.92 -19.10 -8.34
C ILE A 104 27.52 -19.61 -8.73
N PHE A 105 27.42 -20.78 -9.35
CA PHE A 105 26.17 -21.39 -9.81
C PHE A 105 26.17 -22.91 -9.61
N GLU A 106 26.10 -23.41 -8.38
CA GLU A 106 25.94 -24.86 -8.15
C GLU A 106 24.61 -25.37 -8.74
N ARG A 107 24.69 -26.23 -9.77
CA ARG A 107 23.57 -27.08 -10.24
C ARG A 107 23.18 -28.06 -9.13
N SER A 108 21.94 -28.00 -8.64
CA SER A 108 21.31 -29.18 -8.06
C SER A 108 20.68 -30.00 -9.18
N SER A 109 21.37 -31.05 -9.60
CA SER A 109 20.76 -32.17 -10.32
C SER A 109 19.82 -32.90 -9.36
N ASP A 110 18.53 -32.57 -9.34
CA ASP A 110 17.48 -33.48 -8.84
C ASP A 110 16.08 -33.00 -9.23
N GLY A 111 15.27 -33.95 -9.70
CA GLY A 111 13.95 -33.77 -10.31
C GLY A 111 12.85 -33.14 -9.43
N PRO A 112 11.62 -33.02 -9.98
CA PRO A 112 10.59 -32.12 -9.47
C PRO A 112 9.90 -32.72 -8.25
N SER A 113 10.37 -32.38 -7.05
CA SER A 113 9.67 -32.68 -5.80
C SER A 113 10.21 -31.84 -4.63
N LYS A 114 9.27 -31.28 -3.86
CA LYS A 114 9.37 -30.58 -2.56
C LYS A 114 9.75 -29.09 -2.57
N SER A 115 8.71 -28.29 -2.36
CA SER A 115 8.62 -26.84 -2.27
C SER A 115 9.06 -26.27 -0.91
N LEU A 116 9.25 -24.95 -0.89
CA LEU A 116 9.48 -24.03 0.25
C LEU A 116 10.81 -24.11 1.01
N ALA A 117 11.33 -25.28 1.36
CA ALA A 117 12.62 -25.37 2.08
C ALA A 117 13.84 -25.05 1.18
N LYS A 118 13.75 -25.38 -0.12
CA LYS A 118 14.81 -25.13 -1.12
C LYS A 118 14.99 -23.62 -1.42
N LEU A 119 13.90 -22.84 -1.42
CA LEU A 119 13.95 -21.38 -1.64
C LEU A 119 14.72 -20.64 -0.53
N ARG A 120 14.55 -21.06 0.73
CA ARG A 120 15.24 -20.43 1.88
C ARG A 120 16.75 -20.69 1.87
N ASN A 121 17.18 -21.85 1.39
CA ASN A 121 18.60 -22.20 1.27
C ASN A 121 19.30 -21.52 0.09
N HIS A 122 18.60 -21.31 -1.03
CA HIS A 122 19.14 -20.58 -2.18
C HIS A 122 19.33 -19.09 -1.87
N LYS A 123 18.35 -18.48 -1.17
CA LYS A 123 18.42 -17.09 -0.67
C LYS A 123 19.63 -16.89 0.25
N ARG A 124 19.91 -17.87 1.13
CA ARG A 124 21.10 -17.86 2.02
C ARG A 124 22.42 -18.05 1.27
N LYS A 125 22.50 -18.90 0.23
CA LYS A 125 23.75 -19.13 -0.51
C LYS A 125 24.17 -17.92 -1.35
N LEU A 126 23.24 -17.27 -2.06
CA LEU A 126 23.54 -16.10 -2.89
C LEU A 126 23.89 -14.86 -2.04
N VAL A 127 23.14 -14.62 -0.96
CA VAL A 127 23.42 -13.55 0.00
C VAL A 127 24.75 -13.78 0.72
N LYS A 128 25.08 -15.04 1.05
CA LYS A 128 26.37 -15.41 1.63
C LYS A 128 27.55 -15.20 0.65
N PHE A 129 27.36 -15.46 -0.65
CA PHE A 129 28.40 -15.20 -1.67
C PHE A 129 28.73 -13.71 -1.81
N VAL A 130 27.72 -12.83 -1.83
CA VAL A 130 27.95 -11.37 -1.85
C VAL A 130 28.53 -10.88 -0.51
N SER A 131 28.03 -11.42 0.61
CA SER A 131 28.45 -11.05 1.97
C SER A 131 29.86 -11.51 2.36
N ASP A 132 30.37 -12.62 1.85
CA ASP A 132 31.62 -13.22 2.34
C ASP A 132 32.88 -12.57 1.75
N LYS A 133 32.79 -11.77 0.67
CA LYS A 133 34.00 -11.19 0.01
C LYS A 133 33.97 -9.69 -0.28
N VAL A 134 32.80 -9.05 -0.30
CA VAL A 134 32.70 -7.58 -0.32
C VAL A 134 31.61 -7.18 0.65
N ASN A 135 31.97 -6.50 1.73
CA ASN A 135 31.03 -6.07 2.77
C ASN A 135 30.20 -4.85 2.31
N ASN A 136 29.65 -4.90 1.09
CA ASN A 136 28.95 -3.80 0.45
C ASN A 136 27.44 -4.07 0.52
N SER A 137 26.80 -3.51 1.55
CA SER A 137 25.36 -3.64 1.76
C SER A 137 24.52 -3.07 0.60
N ILE A 138 25.06 -2.11 -0.16
CA ILE A 138 24.32 -1.41 -1.22
C ILE A 138 24.04 -2.33 -2.41
N ILE A 139 25.01 -3.13 -2.86
CA ILE A 139 24.76 -4.07 -3.97
C ILE A 139 23.77 -5.16 -3.57
N ILE A 140 23.83 -5.64 -2.32
CA ILE A 140 22.87 -6.61 -1.78
C ILE A 140 21.47 -6.01 -1.79
N ASP A 141 21.34 -4.77 -1.29
CA ASP A 141 20.07 -4.05 -1.26
C ASP A 141 19.51 -3.77 -2.64
N LEU A 142 20.36 -3.42 -3.61
CA LEU A 142 19.96 -3.21 -5.00
C LEU A 142 19.45 -4.51 -5.65
N VAL A 143 20.16 -5.62 -5.45
CA VAL A 143 19.71 -6.93 -5.94
C VAL A 143 18.39 -7.34 -5.28
N ASN A 144 18.24 -7.09 -3.96
CA ASN A 144 16.98 -7.35 -3.26
C ASN A 144 15.85 -6.44 -3.75
N PHE A 145 16.13 -5.18 -4.06
CA PHE A 145 15.15 -4.24 -4.61
C PHE A 145 14.57 -4.74 -5.94
N ILE A 146 15.39 -5.33 -6.82
CA ILE A 146 14.89 -5.95 -8.06
C ILE A 146 14.13 -7.25 -7.74
N ASN A 147 14.74 -8.15 -6.96
CA ASN A 147 14.23 -9.51 -6.74
C ASN A 147 12.95 -9.58 -5.89
N GLU A 148 12.78 -8.66 -4.94
CA GLU A 148 11.65 -8.70 -4.01
C GLU A 148 10.46 -7.84 -4.47
N SER A 149 10.67 -6.94 -5.42
CA SER A 149 9.60 -6.07 -5.89
C SER A 149 8.63 -6.80 -6.81
N GLY A 150 9.13 -7.66 -7.70
CA GLY A 150 8.31 -8.27 -8.76
C GLY A 150 7.73 -7.23 -9.72
N THR A 151 8.44 -6.11 -9.92
CA THR A 151 7.93 -4.92 -10.63
C THR A 151 8.79 -4.48 -11.82
N PHE A 152 9.80 -5.26 -12.18
CA PHE A 152 10.67 -4.99 -13.34
C PHE A 152 10.33 -5.93 -14.49
N TYR A 153 10.30 -5.39 -15.70
CA TYR A 153 9.89 -6.11 -16.90
C TYR A 153 10.78 -5.77 -18.09
N PHE A 154 10.95 -6.73 -19.00
CA PHE A 154 11.69 -6.57 -20.24
C PHE A 154 11.05 -7.39 -21.37
N SER A 155 11.37 -7.04 -22.61
CA SER A 155 11.07 -7.84 -23.79
C SER A 155 12.24 -7.73 -24.77
N PHE A 156 12.47 -8.79 -25.54
CA PHE A 156 13.49 -8.79 -26.60
C PHE A 156 12.94 -8.31 -27.94
N GLY A 157 11.62 -8.34 -28.14
CA GLY A 157 10.99 -8.07 -29.43
C GLY A 157 10.25 -6.73 -29.50
N MET A 158 10.01 -6.09 -28.37
CA MET A 158 9.39 -4.76 -28.29
C MET A 158 10.09 -3.96 -27.20
N ASP A 159 10.38 -2.70 -27.50
CA ASP A 159 10.84 -1.75 -26.49
C ASP A 159 9.66 -1.33 -25.59
N LEU A 160 9.66 -1.84 -24.35
CA LEU A 160 8.62 -1.56 -23.37
C LEU A 160 8.66 -0.12 -22.83
N THR A 161 9.67 0.67 -23.16
CA THR A 161 9.72 2.10 -22.83
C THR A 161 8.75 2.92 -23.68
N LEU A 162 8.38 2.42 -24.87
CA LEU A 162 7.50 3.09 -25.84
C LEU A 162 6.06 2.56 -25.82
N SER A 163 5.07 3.44 -25.93
CA SER A 163 3.67 3.00 -26.08
C SER A 163 3.49 2.26 -27.41
N THR A 164 2.45 1.45 -27.54
CA THR A 164 2.13 0.76 -28.81
C THR A 164 2.08 1.75 -29.97
N GLN A 165 1.52 2.94 -29.75
CA GLN A 165 1.50 4.00 -30.75
C GLN A 165 2.90 4.49 -31.11
N ARG A 166 3.72 4.85 -30.11
CA ARG A 166 5.06 5.42 -30.34
C ARG A 166 5.99 4.41 -31.03
N HIS A 167 5.96 3.15 -30.59
CA HIS A 167 6.70 2.06 -31.22
C HIS A 167 6.38 1.89 -32.72
N ASN A 168 5.13 2.15 -33.13
CA ASN A 168 4.67 2.02 -34.52
C ASN A 168 4.67 3.36 -35.29
N GLN A 169 5.15 4.45 -34.68
CA GLN A 169 5.30 5.76 -35.31
C GLN A 169 6.76 6.10 -35.57
N ASP A 170 7.62 5.84 -34.58
CA ASP A 170 9.04 6.17 -34.62
C ASP A 170 9.85 4.98 -34.11
N HIS A 171 10.79 4.50 -34.93
CA HIS A 171 11.56 3.28 -34.65
C HIS A 171 12.93 3.57 -34.03
N SER A 172 13.30 4.83 -33.78
CA SER A 172 14.71 5.17 -33.63
C SER A 172 15.24 5.29 -32.21
N ALA A 173 14.42 5.46 -31.16
CA ALA A 173 14.95 5.66 -29.81
C ALA A 173 14.02 5.18 -28.68
N SER A 174 14.61 4.52 -27.68
CA SER A 174 13.96 4.23 -26.40
C SER A 174 13.58 5.50 -25.65
N ASP A 175 12.48 5.47 -24.89
CA ASP A 175 12.09 6.61 -24.06
C ASP A 175 12.94 6.65 -22.77
N PRO A 176 13.82 7.66 -22.62
CA PRO A 176 14.71 7.75 -21.46
C PRO A 176 13.96 7.94 -20.15
N ARG A 177 12.69 8.39 -20.17
CA ARG A 177 11.87 8.48 -18.97
C ARG A 177 11.56 7.11 -18.42
N PHE A 178 11.42 6.07 -19.25
CA PHE A 178 11.03 4.74 -18.79
C PHE A 178 12.16 3.70 -18.86
N PHE A 179 13.34 4.10 -19.34
CA PHE A 179 14.51 3.23 -19.47
C PHE A 179 15.30 3.13 -18.16
N TRP A 180 14.85 2.26 -17.24
CA TRP A 180 15.37 2.22 -15.87
C TRP A 180 16.85 1.83 -15.76
N ASN A 181 17.31 0.85 -16.53
CA ASN A 181 18.70 0.38 -16.51
C ASN A 181 19.63 1.13 -17.48
N LYS A 182 19.22 2.32 -17.98
CA LYS A 182 20.00 3.10 -18.95
C LYS A 182 21.44 3.35 -18.48
N GLU A 183 21.63 3.84 -17.26
CA GLU A 183 22.98 4.08 -16.72
C GLU A 183 23.81 2.80 -16.60
N MET A 184 23.18 1.64 -16.35
CA MET A 184 23.91 0.36 -16.31
C MET A 184 24.37 -0.09 -17.70
N LEU A 185 23.76 0.43 -18.76
CA LEU A 185 24.09 0.12 -20.15
C LEU A 185 24.92 1.22 -20.81
N ARG A 186 25.33 2.26 -20.08
CA ARG A 186 26.01 3.44 -20.62
C ARG A 186 27.23 3.12 -21.50
N ASP A 187 28.01 2.11 -21.15
CA ASP A 187 29.19 1.68 -21.93
C ASP A 187 28.85 1.07 -23.31
N LEU A 188 27.57 0.77 -23.55
CA LEU A 188 27.05 0.16 -24.77
C LEU A 188 26.33 1.19 -25.66
N LEU A 189 26.02 2.36 -25.09
CA LEU A 189 25.34 3.47 -25.75
C LEU A 189 26.36 4.44 -26.36
N ASP A 190 25.97 5.14 -27.43
CA ASP A 190 26.73 6.24 -28.01
C ASP A 190 26.41 7.59 -27.33
N ASP A 191 26.99 8.68 -27.85
CA ASP A 191 26.81 10.03 -27.30
C ASP A 191 25.35 10.54 -27.42
N ASP A 192 24.55 9.95 -28.32
CA ASP A 192 23.12 10.24 -28.52
C ASP A 192 22.21 9.27 -27.74
N ASP A 193 22.79 8.53 -26.78
CA ASP A 193 22.13 7.52 -25.96
C ASP A 193 21.48 6.38 -26.76
N GLN A 194 21.93 6.15 -28.00
CA GLN A 194 21.48 5.05 -28.83
C GLN A 194 22.38 3.82 -28.68
N PRO A 195 21.85 2.60 -28.89
CA PRO A 195 22.69 1.42 -28.95
C PRO A 195 23.74 1.59 -30.05
N SER A 196 25.02 1.58 -29.69
CA SER A 196 26.06 1.56 -30.72
C SER A 196 25.91 0.29 -31.58
N THR A 197 26.24 0.37 -32.87
CA THR A 197 25.94 -0.68 -33.86
C THR A 197 26.51 -2.05 -33.48
N ILE A 198 27.61 -2.08 -32.74
CA ILE A 198 28.25 -3.31 -32.27
C ILE A 198 27.53 -3.95 -31.05
N PHE A 199 26.81 -3.15 -30.26
CA PHE A 199 26.18 -3.56 -28.99
C PHE A 199 24.65 -3.62 -29.07
N GLU A 200 24.02 -3.35 -30.22
CA GLU A 200 22.57 -3.32 -30.41
C GLU A 200 21.85 -4.54 -29.80
N THR A 201 22.37 -5.75 -30.00
CA THR A 201 21.78 -6.99 -29.45
C THR A 201 21.91 -7.15 -27.93
N TRP A 202 22.72 -6.31 -27.28
CA TRP A 202 23.02 -6.35 -25.85
C TRP A 202 22.33 -5.25 -25.05
N VAL A 203 21.71 -4.28 -25.72
CA VAL A 203 20.93 -3.22 -25.09
C VAL A 203 19.49 -3.68 -24.95
N VAL A 204 19.11 -4.10 -23.74
CA VAL A 204 17.74 -4.52 -23.43
C VAL A 204 17.15 -3.56 -22.39
N PRO A 205 16.26 -2.65 -22.80
CA PRO A 205 15.56 -1.78 -21.87
C PRO A 205 14.70 -2.56 -20.89
N ILE A 206 14.80 -2.19 -19.61
CA ILE A 206 13.88 -2.64 -18.58
C ILE A 206 13.02 -1.48 -18.11
N ILE A 207 11.75 -1.76 -17.86
CA ILE A 207 10.82 -0.84 -17.22
C ILE A 207 10.57 -1.25 -15.77
N HIS A 208 10.25 -0.28 -14.93
CA HIS A 208 9.70 -0.48 -13.59
C HIS A 208 8.22 -0.08 -13.61
N GLY A 209 7.34 -0.91 -13.07
CA GLY A 209 5.91 -0.64 -13.09
C GLY A 209 5.07 -1.90 -12.95
N TYR A 210 4.16 -2.16 -13.88
CA TYR A 210 3.26 -3.31 -13.83
C TYR A 210 2.93 -3.81 -15.24
N VAL A 211 2.96 -5.13 -15.44
CA VAL A 211 2.46 -5.75 -16.66
C VAL A 211 1.63 -6.96 -16.30
N ALA A 212 0.41 -7.03 -16.84
CA ALA A 212 -0.41 -8.22 -16.79
C ALA A 212 -1.29 -8.35 -18.04
N GLN A 213 -1.47 -9.58 -18.50
CA GLN A 213 -2.41 -9.92 -19.55
C GLN A 213 -3.46 -10.91 -19.03
N LYS A 214 -4.71 -10.70 -19.40
CA LYS A 214 -5.82 -11.62 -19.14
C LYS A 214 -6.59 -11.85 -20.44
N SER A 215 -6.99 -13.08 -20.67
CA SER A 215 -7.85 -13.44 -21.80
C SER A 215 -9.28 -13.61 -21.33
N ILE A 216 -10.23 -13.19 -22.16
CA ILE A 216 -11.63 -13.53 -22.02
C ILE A 216 -12.10 -14.19 -23.31
N CYS A 217 -12.94 -15.21 -23.16
CA CYS A 217 -13.66 -15.81 -24.27
C CYS A 217 -15.07 -15.22 -24.26
N PHE A 218 -15.49 -14.63 -25.37
CA PHE A 218 -16.86 -14.16 -25.57
C PHE A 218 -17.71 -15.33 -26.11
N GLU A 219 -18.55 -15.11 -27.12
CA GLU A 219 -19.30 -16.19 -27.78
C GLU A 219 -18.38 -17.28 -28.36
N THR A 220 -18.95 -18.46 -28.69
CA THR A 220 -18.20 -19.65 -29.12
C THR A 220 -17.22 -19.32 -30.26
N ASN A 221 -15.94 -19.18 -29.91
CA ASN A 221 -14.74 -18.96 -30.74
C ASN A 221 -14.15 -17.53 -30.82
N VAL A 222 -14.61 -16.55 -30.03
CA VAL A 222 -13.98 -15.22 -29.97
C VAL A 222 -13.17 -15.04 -28.69
N GLN A 223 -11.84 -15.11 -28.81
CA GLN A 223 -10.91 -14.81 -27.71
C GLN A 223 -10.32 -13.40 -27.88
N ALA A 224 -10.35 -12.61 -26.82
CA ALA A 224 -9.66 -11.34 -26.73
C ALA A 224 -8.67 -11.34 -25.57
N ASN A 225 -7.53 -10.70 -25.77
CA ASN A 225 -6.53 -10.47 -24.74
C ASN A 225 -6.54 -9.01 -24.31
N PHE A 226 -6.62 -8.80 -23.00
CA PHE A 226 -6.53 -7.49 -22.37
C PHE A 226 -5.18 -7.42 -21.66
N THR A 227 -4.34 -6.47 -22.05
CA THR A 227 -3.03 -6.23 -21.44
C THR A 227 -3.03 -4.85 -20.80
N LEU A 228 -2.60 -4.77 -19.54
CA LEU A 228 -2.33 -3.52 -18.85
C LEU A 228 -0.83 -3.39 -18.64
N ILE A 229 -0.23 -2.33 -19.19
CA ILE A 229 1.18 -1.99 -19.05
C ILE A 229 1.27 -0.66 -18.33
N SER A 230 2.02 -0.59 -17.24
CA SER A 230 2.35 0.67 -16.59
C SER A 230 3.84 0.82 -16.46
N ARG A 231 4.34 1.99 -16.83
CA ARG A 231 5.76 2.33 -16.79
C ARG A 231 5.93 3.56 -15.93
N ARG A 232 6.70 3.43 -14.86
CA ARG A 232 7.04 4.52 -13.96
C ARG A 232 8.25 5.26 -14.51
N SER A 233 8.21 6.58 -14.49
CA SER A 233 9.34 7.40 -14.88
C SER A 233 10.54 7.17 -13.94
N ALA A 234 11.72 7.01 -14.52
CA ALA A 234 13.02 7.09 -13.88
C ALA A 234 13.37 8.56 -13.53
N ARG A 235 12.83 9.53 -14.28
CA ARG A 235 13.00 10.96 -13.94
C ARG A 235 12.24 11.27 -12.66
N ARG A 236 12.92 11.93 -11.71
CA ARG A 236 12.38 12.31 -10.40
C ARG A 236 11.70 11.16 -9.64
N ALA A 237 12.17 9.92 -9.83
CA ALA A 237 11.65 8.76 -9.13
C ALA A 237 11.99 8.82 -7.63
N GLY A 238 11.01 8.59 -6.77
CA GLY A 238 11.31 8.39 -5.35
C GLY A 238 10.17 7.91 -4.48
N VAL A 239 10.45 7.86 -3.19
CA VAL A 239 9.47 7.48 -2.17
C VAL A 239 8.54 8.64 -1.84
N ARG A 240 7.31 8.30 -1.43
CA ARG A 240 6.15 9.22 -1.32
C ARG A 240 6.44 10.57 -0.65
N TYR A 241 7.21 10.58 0.44
CA TYR A 241 7.48 11.80 1.22
C TYR A 241 8.83 12.47 0.91
N LEU A 242 9.71 11.82 0.15
CA LEU A 242 11.01 12.41 -0.24
C LEU A 242 10.99 13.06 -1.63
N ARG A 243 10.09 12.62 -2.51
CA ARG A 243 9.91 13.18 -3.87
C ARG A 243 8.44 13.50 -4.10
N ARG A 244 8.13 14.79 -4.22
CA ARG A 244 6.83 15.32 -4.63
C ARG A 244 7.01 16.54 -5.52
N GLY A 245 5.98 16.81 -6.32
CA GLY A 245 5.92 17.97 -7.19
C GLY A 245 6.89 17.95 -8.36
N ILE A 246 7.00 19.11 -8.97
CA ILE A 246 7.84 19.35 -10.15
C ILE A 246 9.28 19.74 -9.74
N ASP A 247 10.27 19.54 -10.62
CA ASP A 247 11.55 20.27 -10.56
C ASP A 247 11.65 21.36 -11.62
N GLU A 248 12.74 22.11 -11.54
CA GLU A 248 13.14 23.15 -12.49
C GLU A 248 13.23 22.60 -13.93
N ASP A 249 13.40 21.28 -14.11
CA ASP A 249 13.43 20.66 -15.42
C ASP A 249 12.04 20.34 -16.01
N GLY A 250 10.99 20.54 -15.24
CA GLY A 250 9.62 20.21 -15.65
C GLY A 250 9.25 18.76 -15.36
N GLU A 251 10.04 18.01 -14.60
CA GLU A 251 9.76 16.61 -14.30
C GLU A 251 8.88 16.50 -13.05
N CYS A 252 7.70 15.90 -13.20
CA CYS A 252 6.85 15.63 -12.04
C CYS A 252 7.31 14.35 -11.35
N ALA A 253 7.37 14.38 -10.02
CA ALA A 253 7.64 13.21 -9.23
C ALA A 253 6.59 12.13 -9.52
N ASN A 254 7.06 10.88 -9.52
CA ASN A 254 6.19 9.70 -9.54
C ASN A 254 5.26 9.65 -10.77
N PHE A 255 5.74 10.17 -11.90
CA PHE A 255 5.05 10.10 -13.18
C PHE A 255 4.91 8.66 -13.66
N VAL A 256 3.73 8.27 -14.14
CA VAL A 256 3.43 6.94 -14.67
C VAL A 256 2.61 7.05 -15.93
N GLU A 257 3.05 6.36 -16.98
CA GLU A 257 2.23 6.00 -18.13
C GLU A 257 1.52 4.68 -17.83
N THR A 258 0.20 4.64 -18.03
CA THR A 258 -0.59 3.41 -17.98
C THR A 258 -1.30 3.24 -19.31
N GLU A 259 -0.93 2.17 -20.01
CA GLU A 259 -1.44 1.77 -21.32
C GLU A 259 -2.29 0.52 -21.18
N GLU A 260 -3.50 0.57 -21.72
CA GLU A 260 -4.37 -0.57 -21.85
C GLU A 260 -4.49 -0.98 -23.31
N ILE A 261 -4.35 -2.29 -23.55
CA ILE A 261 -4.28 -2.87 -24.88
C ILE A 261 -5.32 -3.98 -24.99
N ILE A 262 -6.15 -3.92 -26.03
CA ILE A 262 -7.06 -5.00 -26.43
C ILE A 262 -6.56 -5.60 -27.73
N SER A 263 -6.28 -6.90 -27.72
CA SER A 263 -5.98 -7.68 -28.93
C SER A 263 -7.09 -8.68 -29.23
N ALA A 264 -7.72 -8.56 -30.39
CA ALA A 264 -8.74 -9.50 -30.88
C ALA A 264 -8.75 -9.52 -32.41
N PHE A 265 -8.99 -10.69 -33.02
CA PHE A 265 -9.06 -10.86 -34.49
C PHE A 265 -7.83 -10.35 -35.25
N GLY A 266 -6.65 -10.32 -34.60
CA GLY A 266 -5.42 -9.73 -35.15
C GLY A 266 -5.35 -8.20 -35.03
N HIS A 267 -6.42 -7.50 -34.67
CA HIS A 267 -6.39 -6.08 -34.37
C HIS A 267 -5.81 -5.83 -32.97
N CYS A 268 -5.17 -4.67 -32.78
CA CYS A 268 -4.65 -4.19 -31.50
C CYS A 268 -5.11 -2.75 -31.27
N LEU A 269 -5.87 -2.50 -30.20
CA LEU A 269 -6.31 -1.16 -29.80
C LEU A 269 -5.59 -0.80 -28.51
N SER A 270 -4.96 0.37 -28.46
CA SER A 270 -4.20 0.85 -27.31
C SER A 270 -4.70 2.23 -26.87
N TYR A 271 -4.97 2.37 -25.57
CA TYR A 271 -5.30 3.64 -24.93
C TYR A 271 -4.30 3.93 -23.80
N LEU A 272 -3.68 5.10 -23.87
CA LEU A 272 -2.70 5.58 -22.90
C LEU A 272 -3.33 6.67 -22.02
N GLN A 273 -3.10 6.59 -20.72
CA GLN A 273 -3.37 7.67 -19.77
C GLN A 273 -2.19 7.85 -18.83
N ILE A 274 -2.06 9.05 -18.25
CA ILE A 274 -0.92 9.41 -17.41
C ILE A 274 -1.36 9.87 -16.02
N ARG A 275 -0.48 9.71 -15.05
CA ARG A 275 -0.59 10.31 -13.72
C ARG A 275 0.75 10.81 -13.24
N GLY A 276 0.73 11.76 -12.32
CA GLY A 276 1.91 12.21 -11.59
C GLY A 276 1.53 13.12 -10.44
N SER A 277 2.53 13.60 -9.70
CA SER A 277 2.33 14.68 -8.73
C SER A 277 1.75 15.93 -9.42
N VAL A 278 1.07 16.75 -8.63
CA VAL A 278 0.65 18.10 -9.07
C VAL A 278 1.89 18.87 -9.56
N PRO A 279 1.85 19.55 -10.72
CA PRO A 279 3.02 20.19 -11.34
C PRO A 279 3.35 21.56 -10.73
N VAL A 280 3.47 21.64 -9.40
CA VAL A 280 3.90 22.85 -8.68
C VAL A 280 5.14 22.53 -7.83
N PHE A 281 5.84 23.56 -7.36
CA PHE A 281 6.90 23.36 -6.37
C PHE A 281 6.28 23.16 -5.00
N TRP A 282 6.82 22.20 -4.23
CA TRP A 282 6.41 21.99 -2.84
C TRP A 282 7.14 22.96 -1.89
N SER A 283 8.16 23.65 -2.40
CA SER A 283 8.82 24.77 -1.73
C SER A 283 8.10 26.08 -2.06
N GLN A 284 8.37 27.14 -1.31
CA GLN A 284 7.82 28.49 -1.55
C GLN A 284 8.38 29.18 -2.83
N LYS A 285 9.02 28.44 -3.74
CA LYS A 285 9.56 28.97 -5.00
C LYS A 285 8.44 29.10 -6.04
N GLU A 286 8.55 30.10 -6.91
CA GLU A 286 7.64 30.30 -8.05
C GLU A 286 7.75 29.15 -9.05
N SER A 287 6.64 28.45 -9.33
CA SER A 287 6.64 27.21 -10.13
C SER A 287 6.25 27.40 -11.59
N LEU A 288 5.78 28.59 -11.98
CA LEU A 288 5.22 28.83 -13.30
C LEU A 288 6.19 28.48 -14.46
N PRO A 289 7.50 28.84 -14.43
CA PRO A 289 8.39 28.47 -15.54
C PRO A 289 8.58 26.95 -15.72
N ALA A 290 8.66 26.22 -14.60
CA ALA A 290 8.73 24.75 -14.63
C ALA A 290 7.41 24.15 -15.13
N PHE A 291 6.29 24.72 -14.70
CA PHE A 291 4.95 24.34 -15.14
C PHE A 291 4.76 24.51 -16.65
N GLU A 292 5.14 25.66 -17.21
CA GLU A 292 5.09 25.93 -18.66
C GLU A 292 5.94 24.91 -19.44
N LYS A 293 7.18 24.69 -18.98
CA LYS A 293 8.08 23.69 -19.57
C LYS A 293 7.47 22.30 -19.57
N HIS A 294 6.84 21.91 -18.46
CA HIS A 294 6.20 20.62 -18.30
C HIS A 294 5.03 20.41 -19.27
N PHE A 295 4.09 21.34 -19.35
CA PHE A 295 2.95 21.17 -20.25
C PHE A 295 3.32 21.27 -21.72
N LYS A 296 4.34 22.08 -22.05
CA LYS A 296 4.92 22.09 -23.40
C LYS A 296 5.46 20.70 -23.78
N GLN A 297 6.27 20.09 -22.92
CA GLN A 297 6.80 18.74 -23.13
C GLN A 297 5.67 17.70 -23.26
N MET A 298 4.62 17.80 -22.44
CA MET A 298 3.49 16.87 -22.53
C MET A 298 2.72 17.01 -23.83
N ILE A 299 2.51 18.24 -24.33
CA ILE A 299 1.83 18.47 -25.62
C ILE A 299 2.69 17.92 -26.76
N GLU A 300 4.01 18.11 -26.72
CA GLU A 300 4.94 17.54 -27.70
C GLU A 300 4.90 16.00 -27.70
N GLU A 301 4.82 15.38 -26.52
CA GLU A 301 4.87 13.93 -26.37
C GLU A 301 3.52 13.23 -26.64
N TYR A 302 2.41 13.80 -26.15
CA TYR A 302 1.10 13.15 -26.14
C TYR A 302 0.08 13.82 -27.08
N GLY A 303 0.41 14.98 -27.63
CA GLY A 303 -0.48 15.79 -28.45
C GLY A 303 -1.52 16.56 -27.62
N SER A 304 -2.60 16.95 -28.28
CA SER A 304 -3.67 17.80 -27.76
C SER A 304 -5.05 17.18 -28.04
N PRO A 305 -5.99 17.23 -27.08
CA PRO A 305 -5.90 17.97 -25.81
C PRO A 305 -5.16 17.21 -24.70
N ILE A 306 -4.54 17.96 -23.79
CA ILE A 306 -4.14 17.49 -22.47
C ILE A 306 -5.30 17.75 -21.51
N VAL A 307 -5.97 16.70 -21.05
CA VAL A 307 -7.11 16.82 -20.15
C VAL A 307 -6.68 16.52 -18.72
N ILE A 308 -6.60 17.56 -17.90
CA ILE A 308 -6.21 17.47 -16.50
C ILE A 308 -7.44 17.06 -15.68
N VAL A 309 -7.32 15.96 -14.93
CA VAL A 309 -8.27 15.56 -13.89
C VAL A 309 -7.58 15.74 -12.54
N ASN A 310 -7.94 16.81 -11.84
CA ASN A 310 -7.36 17.17 -10.56
C ASN A 310 -8.22 16.66 -9.40
N LEU A 311 -7.66 15.75 -8.58
CA LEU A 311 -8.36 15.12 -7.46
C LEU A 311 -8.02 15.72 -6.09
N VAL A 312 -7.33 16.86 -6.10
CA VAL A 312 -6.94 17.61 -4.91
C VAL A 312 -8.18 18.12 -4.19
N GLU A 313 -8.18 18.01 -2.86
CA GLU A 313 -9.25 18.53 -2.01
C GLU A 313 -9.40 20.03 -2.20
N GLN A 314 -10.66 20.48 -2.31
CA GLN A 314 -10.99 21.90 -2.49
C GLN A 314 -11.18 22.61 -1.15
N THR A 315 -10.81 21.94 -0.05
CA THR A 315 -10.84 22.46 1.31
C THR A 315 -9.62 21.94 2.07
N GLY A 316 -9.27 22.59 3.18
CA GLY A 316 -8.19 22.11 4.04
C GLY A 316 -6.80 22.36 3.45
N ARG A 317 -5.84 21.49 3.79
CA ARG A 317 -4.40 21.72 3.55
C ARG A 317 -3.99 21.57 2.07
N GLU A 318 -4.73 20.78 1.29
CA GLU A 318 -4.42 20.63 -0.14
C GLU A 318 -4.90 21.83 -0.99
N LEU A 319 -5.75 22.71 -0.43
CA LEU A 319 -6.35 23.84 -1.14
C LEU A 319 -5.30 24.76 -1.78
N CYS A 320 -4.27 25.15 -1.04
CA CYS A 320 -3.21 26.03 -1.55
C CYS A 320 -2.50 25.43 -2.78
N LEU A 321 -2.28 24.11 -2.77
CA LEU A 321 -1.68 23.39 -3.89
C LEU A 321 -2.63 23.36 -5.10
N GLY A 322 -3.93 23.13 -4.84
CA GLY A 322 -4.98 23.14 -5.85
C GLY A 322 -5.19 24.51 -6.49
N GLU A 323 -5.20 25.58 -5.69
CA GLU A 323 -5.31 26.97 -6.13
C GLU A 323 -4.11 27.39 -6.97
N SER A 324 -2.88 27.07 -6.52
CA SER A 324 -1.67 27.35 -7.29
C SER A 324 -1.67 26.64 -8.65
N TYR A 325 -2.08 25.36 -8.69
CA TYR A 325 -2.19 24.64 -9.95
C TYR A 325 -3.23 25.28 -10.88
N LEU A 326 -4.43 25.58 -10.36
CA LEU A 326 -5.48 26.23 -11.15
C LEU A 326 -5.02 27.60 -11.66
N GLN A 327 -4.35 28.39 -10.82
CA GLN A 327 -3.81 29.68 -11.21
C GLN A 327 -2.82 29.56 -12.37
N HIS A 328 -1.85 28.64 -12.30
CA HIS A 328 -0.91 28.44 -13.41
C HIS A 328 -1.59 27.98 -14.70
N VAL A 329 -2.65 27.15 -14.61
CA VAL A 329 -3.45 26.76 -15.78
C VAL A 329 -4.15 27.96 -16.40
N LEU A 330 -4.74 28.83 -15.56
CA LEU A 330 -5.41 30.06 -15.99
C LEU A 330 -4.43 31.08 -16.58
N GLU A 331 -3.21 31.17 -16.05
CA GLU A 331 -2.14 32.04 -16.55
C GLU A 331 -1.60 31.55 -17.89
N LEU A 332 -1.37 30.23 -18.02
CA LEU A 332 -0.95 29.62 -19.29
C LEU A 332 -2.02 29.78 -20.38
N ASN A 333 -3.31 29.73 -20.00
CA ASN A 333 -4.48 29.97 -20.87
C ASN A 333 -4.39 29.26 -22.24
N SER A 334 -3.89 28.02 -22.25
CA SER A 334 -3.68 27.27 -23.48
C SER A 334 -4.98 26.62 -23.95
N PRO A 335 -5.36 26.75 -25.24
CA PRO A 335 -6.51 26.04 -25.80
C PRO A 335 -6.29 24.52 -25.93
N GLU A 336 -5.06 24.06 -25.71
CA GLU A 336 -4.67 22.65 -25.78
C GLU A 336 -4.85 21.92 -24.45
N ILE A 337 -5.23 22.64 -23.38
CA ILE A 337 -5.35 22.11 -22.03
C ILE A 337 -6.78 22.29 -21.53
N ALA A 338 -7.39 21.20 -21.07
CA ALA A 338 -8.66 21.22 -20.33
C ALA A 338 -8.41 20.90 -18.85
N PHE A 339 -9.18 21.49 -17.94
CA PHE A 339 -9.01 21.29 -16.50
C PHE A 339 -10.33 20.94 -15.83
N TYR A 340 -10.37 19.76 -15.21
CA TYR A 340 -11.48 19.26 -14.41
C TYR A 340 -11.04 19.16 -12.94
N SER A 341 -11.65 19.98 -12.09
CA SER A 341 -11.52 19.82 -10.63
C SER A 341 -12.58 18.86 -10.12
N PHE A 342 -12.15 17.78 -9.47
CA PHE A 342 -13.05 16.80 -8.86
C PHE A 342 -12.60 16.51 -7.43
N ASP A 343 -13.27 17.12 -6.47
CA ASP A 343 -13.01 16.86 -5.05
C ASP A 343 -13.42 15.41 -4.72
N PHE A 344 -12.43 14.53 -4.65
CA PHE A 344 -12.68 13.11 -4.44
C PHE A 344 -13.27 12.82 -3.06
N HIS A 345 -12.84 13.55 -2.02
CA HIS A 345 -13.31 13.32 -0.65
C HIS A 345 -14.73 13.80 -0.44
N HIS A 346 -15.08 14.96 -1.00
CA HIS A 346 -16.46 15.45 -0.98
C HIS A 346 -17.38 14.53 -1.79
N ASN A 347 -16.97 14.16 -3.01
CA ASN A 347 -17.84 13.41 -3.92
C ASN A 347 -18.01 11.94 -3.50
N CYS A 348 -16.95 11.30 -3.04
CA CYS A 348 -16.96 9.90 -2.61
C CYS A 348 -17.21 9.73 -1.09
N ARG A 349 -17.60 10.80 -0.37
CA ARG A 349 -18.00 10.73 1.04
C ARG A 349 -19.12 9.69 1.23
N ALA A 350 -19.11 8.99 2.36
CA ALA A 350 -20.05 7.91 2.67
C ALA A 350 -20.06 6.79 1.60
N LEU A 351 -18.90 6.50 1.00
CA LEU A 351 -18.68 5.38 0.07
C LEU A 351 -19.40 5.52 -1.29
N ARG A 352 -19.77 6.76 -1.68
CA ARG A 352 -20.42 7.06 -2.96
C ARG A 352 -19.47 7.13 -4.14
N PHE A 353 -18.88 5.98 -4.48
CA PHE A 353 -17.97 5.85 -5.63
C PHE A 353 -18.71 5.89 -6.98
N ASP A 354 -20.04 5.78 -6.98
CA ASP A 354 -20.90 6.04 -8.13
C ASP A 354 -20.69 7.42 -8.75
N LYS A 355 -20.27 8.42 -7.94
CA LYS A 355 -19.97 9.77 -8.42
C LYS A 355 -18.77 9.84 -9.36
N VAL A 356 -17.88 8.85 -9.36
CA VAL A 356 -16.83 8.75 -10.39
C VAL A 356 -17.44 8.55 -11.78
N GLY A 357 -18.62 7.90 -11.86
CA GLY A 357 -19.39 7.80 -13.09
C GLY A 357 -19.79 9.16 -13.66
N ASN A 358 -20.12 10.14 -12.80
CA ASN A 358 -20.45 11.50 -13.26
C ASN A 358 -19.24 12.21 -13.87
N LEU A 359 -18.05 12.00 -13.31
CA LEU A 359 -16.80 12.51 -13.89
C LEU A 359 -16.52 11.86 -15.25
N VAL A 360 -16.70 10.55 -15.36
CA VAL A 360 -16.53 9.82 -16.62
C VAL A 360 -17.53 10.30 -17.68
N GLU A 361 -18.79 10.57 -17.32
CA GLU A 361 -19.77 11.12 -18.26
C GLU A 361 -19.40 12.54 -18.69
N ALA A 362 -18.85 13.36 -17.80
CA ALA A 362 -18.36 14.70 -18.15
C ALA A 362 -17.19 14.66 -19.13
N LEU A 363 -16.35 13.62 -19.09
CA LEU A 363 -15.18 13.43 -19.96
C LEU A 363 -15.52 12.79 -21.32
N LYS A 364 -16.80 12.54 -21.62
CA LYS A 364 -17.21 11.79 -22.80
C LYS A 364 -16.82 12.45 -24.13
N ASP A 365 -16.94 13.76 -24.21
CA ASP A 365 -16.53 14.53 -25.39
C ASP A 365 -15.00 14.53 -25.53
N ASP A 366 -14.28 14.60 -24.40
CA ASP A 366 -12.82 14.48 -24.37
C ASP A 366 -12.34 13.11 -24.86
N PHE A 367 -13.01 12.02 -24.50
CA PHE A 367 -12.68 10.67 -25.02
C PHE A 367 -12.78 10.62 -26.55
N ASN A 368 -13.76 11.30 -27.14
CA ASN A 368 -13.91 11.35 -28.60
C ASN A 368 -12.82 12.21 -29.25
N ALA A 369 -12.44 13.33 -28.62
CA ALA A 369 -11.38 14.22 -29.12
C ALA A 369 -10.00 13.54 -29.05
N ILE A 370 -9.71 12.89 -27.92
CA ILE A 370 -8.45 12.17 -27.67
C ILE A 370 -8.35 10.91 -28.56
N GLY A 371 -9.41 10.12 -28.65
CA GLY A 371 -9.40 8.84 -29.36
C GLY A 371 -8.48 7.80 -28.74
N PHE A 372 -8.06 6.81 -29.53
CA PHE A 372 -7.13 5.76 -29.12
C PHE A 372 -6.35 5.25 -30.35
N CYS A 373 -5.21 4.60 -30.11
CA CYS A 373 -4.42 3.97 -31.16
C CYS A 373 -5.12 2.68 -31.63
N TRP A 374 -5.21 2.48 -32.95
CA TRP A 374 -5.73 1.23 -33.54
C TRP A 374 -4.77 0.76 -34.62
N LEU A 375 -4.17 -0.42 -34.39
CA LEU A 375 -3.43 -1.19 -35.38
C LEU A 375 -4.32 -2.29 -35.99
N ASP A 376 -4.33 -2.39 -37.31
CA ASP A 376 -5.04 -3.46 -37.98
C ASP A 376 -4.31 -4.82 -37.88
N LYS A 377 -4.87 -5.84 -38.53
CA LYS A 377 -4.31 -7.20 -38.57
C LYS A 377 -2.91 -7.29 -39.18
N ASP A 378 -2.55 -6.33 -40.02
CA ASP A 378 -1.27 -6.26 -40.73
C ASP A 378 -0.27 -5.36 -39.96
N GLY A 379 -0.66 -4.85 -38.79
CA GLY A 379 0.14 -3.95 -37.95
C GLY A 379 0.11 -2.50 -38.40
N LEU A 380 -0.73 -2.14 -39.39
CA LEU A 380 -0.82 -0.78 -39.88
C LEU A 380 -1.70 0.07 -38.94
N MET A 381 -1.21 1.24 -38.59
CA MET A 381 -1.91 2.17 -37.71
C MET A 381 -3.04 2.90 -38.47
N VAL A 382 -4.28 2.50 -38.19
CA VAL A 382 -5.50 3.06 -38.81
C VAL A 382 -6.10 4.22 -38.01
N ALA A 383 -5.79 4.33 -36.72
CA ALA A 383 -6.16 5.46 -35.88
C ALA A 383 -5.06 5.79 -34.88
N LYS A 384 -4.96 7.08 -34.52
CA LYS A 384 -4.02 7.61 -33.53
C LYS A 384 -4.80 8.16 -32.34
N GLN A 385 -4.28 7.93 -31.14
CA GLN A 385 -4.58 8.74 -29.98
C GLN A 385 -3.89 10.11 -30.15
N LYS A 386 -4.65 11.20 -30.01
CA LYS A 386 -4.21 12.57 -30.31
C LYS A 386 -3.91 13.42 -29.08
N GLY A 387 -4.37 13.00 -27.91
CA GLY A 387 -4.21 13.70 -26.64
C GLY A 387 -4.12 12.70 -25.48
N VAL A 388 -4.21 13.18 -24.25
CA VAL A 388 -4.12 12.30 -23.07
C VAL A 388 -4.87 12.87 -21.88
N ILE A 389 -5.38 11.98 -21.02
CA ILE A 389 -5.89 12.35 -19.71
C ILE A 389 -4.77 12.23 -18.67
N ARG A 390 -4.53 13.33 -17.94
CA ARG A 390 -3.59 13.41 -16.83
C ARG A 390 -4.34 13.49 -15.49
N THR A 391 -4.30 12.40 -14.73
CA THR A 391 -4.92 12.35 -13.40
C THR A 391 -3.89 12.69 -12.32
N ASN A 392 -4.18 13.69 -11.48
CA ASN A 392 -3.29 14.12 -10.41
C ASN A 392 -3.96 14.07 -9.04
N CYS A 393 -3.13 13.94 -8.02
CA CYS A 393 -3.49 13.99 -6.60
C CYS A 393 -2.20 14.37 -5.83
N VAL A 394 -2.31 14.82 -4.58
CA VAL A 394 -1.14 15.13 -3.75
C VAL A 394 -0.18 13.94 -3.66
N ASP A 395 -0.73 12.74 -3.48
CA ASP A 395 0.04 11.49 -3.35
C ASP A 395 -0.01 10.56 -4.57
N CYS A 396 -0.75 10.97 -5.62
CA CYS A 396 -0.82 10.31 -6.93
C CYS A 396 -0.85 8.76 -6.89
N LEU A 397 -1.56 8.17 -5.92
CA LEU A 397 -1.60 6.73 -5.73
C LEU A 397 -3.02 6.17 -5.65
N ASP A 398 -3.68 6.28 -4.50
CA ASP A 398 -4.93 5.54 -4.26
C ASP A 398 -6.14 6.18 -4.96
N ARG A 399 -6.35 7.50 -4.82
CA ARG A 399 -7.43 8.26 -5.50
C ARG A 399 -7.30 8.20 -7.02
N THR A 400 -6.07 8.35 -7.51
CA THR A 400 -5.78 8.33 -8.95
C THR A 400 -6.03 6.96 -9.56
N ASN A 401 -5.70 5.85 -8.86
CA ASN A 401 -5.94 4.51 -9.40
C ASN A 401 -7.44 4.22 -9.59
N VAL A 402 -8.28 4.67 -8.65
CA VAL A 402 -9.74 4.52 -8.76
C VAL A 402 -10.26 5.26 -10.01
N VAL A 403 -9.88 6.53 -10.18
CA VAL A 403 -10.35 7.34 -11.31
C VAL A 403 -9.80 6.83 -12.65
N GLN A 404 -8.52 6.49 -12.72
CA GLN A 404 -7.90 5.93 -13.93
C GLN A 404 -8.52 4.59 -14.33
N SER A 405 -8.89 3.75 -13.36
CA SER A 405 -9.61 2.49 -13.58
C SER A 405 -10.98 2.73 -14.20
N SER A 406 -11.76 3.70 -13.71
CA SER A 406 -13.06 4.05 -14.28
C SER A 406 -12.96 4.64 -15.70
N ILE A 407 -11.96 5.50 -15.95
CA ILE A 407 -11.68 6.05 -17.29
C ILE A 407 -11.31 4.92 -18.26
N SER A 408 -10.38 4.06 -17.86
CA SER A 408 -9.96 2.89 -18.63
C SER A 408 -11.14 2.00 -18.96
N GLN A 409 -11.96 1.64 -17.97
CA GLN A 409 -13.16 0.84 -18.18
C GLN A 409 -14.08 1.47 -19.24
N ALA A 410 -14.34 2.78 -19.17
CA ALA A 410 -15.20 3.46 -20.15
C ALA A 410 -14.63 3.39 -21.58
N VAL A 411 -13.33 3.65 -21.75
CA VAL A 411 -12.66 3.60 -23.05
C VAL A 411 -12.57 2.17 -23.58
N THR A 412 -12.27 1.19 -22.73
CA THR A 412 -12.17 -0.23 -23.11
C THR A 412 -13.51 -0.78 -23.56
N LEU A 413 -14.61 -0.39 -22.91
CA LEU A 413 -15.96 -0.74 -23.37
C LEU A 413 -16.24 -0.12 -24.75
N LEU A 414 -15.78 1.11 -25.02
CA LEU A 414 -15.89 1.73 -26.35
C LEU A 414 -15.07 0.97 -27.40
N GLN A 415 -13.83 0.59 -27.09
CA GLN A 415 -12.96 -0.19 -27.96
C GLN A 415 -13.53 -1.59 -28.23
N ALA A 416 -14.02 -2.29 -27.20
CA ALA A 416 -14.66 -3.60 -27.31
C ALA A 416 -15.91 -3.56 -28.20
N ARG A 417 -16.74 -2.52 -28.08
CA ARG A 417 -17.89 -2.30 -28.99
C ARG A 417 -17.45 -2.09 -30.44
N LYS A 418 -16.39 -1.30 -30.67
CA LYS A 418 -15.86 -1.06 -32.02
C LYS A 418 -15.26 -2.33 -32.65
N LEU A 419 -14.76 -3.25 -31.84
CA LEU A 419 -14.32 -4.59 -32.26
C LEU A 419 -15.47 -5.60 -32.41
N GLY A 420 -16.70 -5.23 -32.04
CA GLY A 420 -17.85 -6.14 -32.05
C GLY A 420 -17.77 -7.24 -30.98
N LEU A 421 -17.02 -7.03 -29.90
CA LEU A 421 -16.89 -8.00 -28.80
C LEU A 421 -18.06 -7.96 -27.82
N ILE A 422 -18.73 -6.80 -27.71
CA ILE A 422 -19.91 -6.57 -26.85
C ILE A 422 -20.92 -5.70 -27.59
N GLU A 423 -22.19 -5.80 -27.22
CA GLU A 423 -23.29 -5.05 -27.86
C GLU A 423 -23.30 -3.56 -27.49
N TYR A 424 -23.93 -2.74 -28.35
CA TYR A 424 -24.03 -1.29 -28.17
C TYR A 424 -25.14 -0.87 -27.18
N ILE A 425 -26.15 -1.73 -26.92
CA ILE A 425 -27.39 -1.32 -26.25
C ILE A 425 -28.04 -2.49 -25.49
N THR A 426 -27.98 -2.45 -24.15
CA THR A 426 -29.04 -2.99 -23.27
C THR A 426 -29.10 -2.15 -21.99
N GLU A 427 -30.31 -1.94 -21.44
CA GLU A 427 -30.51 -1.23 -20.15
C GLU A 427 -29.85 -1.96 -18.97
N THR A 428 -29.58 -3.26 -19.14
CA THR A 428 -28.81 -4.11 -18.22
C THR A 428 -27.57 -4.65 -18.94
N PRO A 429 -26.35 -4.54 -18.39
CA PRO A 429 -25.16 -5.13 -19.00
C PRO A 429 -25.38 -6.61 -19.30
N ASP A 430 -25.08 -7.03 -20.53
CA ASP A 430 -25.07 -8.44 -20.86
C ASP A 430 -23.95 -9.17 -20.09
N VAL A 431 -24.02 -10.51 -20.05
CA VAL A 431 -23.07 -11.34 -19.29
C VAL A 431 -21.63 -11.11 -19.76
N ALA A 432 -21.44 -10.85 -21.06
CA ALA A 432 -20.15 -10.54 -21.66
C ALA A 432 -19.56 -9.22 -21.13
N THR A 433 -20.35 -8.15 -21.15
CA THR A 433 -19.94 -6.82 -20.63
C THR A 433 -19.62 -6.89 -19.14
N ASP A 434 -20.46 -7.56 -18.35
CA ASP A 434 -20.25 -7.68 -16.90
C ASP A 434 -19.00 -8.53 -16.57
N SER A 435 -18.72 -9.56 -17.38
CA SER A 435 -17.50 -10.36 -17.25
C SER A 435 -16.24 -9.55 -17.60
N LEU A 436 -16.30 -8.73 -18.65
CA LEU A 436 -15.23 -7.81 -19.02
C LEU A 436 -14.99 -6.77 -17.90
N ILE A 437 -16.05 -6.15 -17.39
CA ILE A 437 -15.98 -5.20 -16.28
C ILE A 437 -15.26 -5.81 -15.07
N ARG A 438 -15.63 -7.03 -14.66
CA ARG A 438 -14.98 -7.72 -13.54
C ARG A 438 -13.52 -8.07 -13.81
N LEU A 439 -13.19 -8.45 -15.04
CA LEU A 439 -11.81 -8.70 -15.45
C LEU A 439 -10.96 -7.42 -15.31
N LEU A 440 -11.46 -6.29 -15.81
CA LEU A 440 -10.79 -4.99 -15.73
C LEU A 440 -10.61 -4.54 -14.27
N GLN A 441 -11.65 -4.65 -13.45
CA GLN A 441 -11.60 -4.34 -12.02
C GLN A 441 -10.52 -5.16 -11.29
N GLY A 442 -10.42 -6.46 -11.60
CA GLY A 442 -9.37 -7.32 -11.07
C GLY A 442 -7.97 -6.86 -11.47
N MET A 443 -7.76 -6.57 -12.75
CA MET A 443 -6.46 -6.10 -13.28
C MET A 443 -6.05 -4.75 -12.68
N TRP A 444 -6.97 -3.79 -12.60
CA TRP A 444 -6.70 -2.46 -12.03
C TRP A 444 -6.47 -2.47 -10.52
N ALA A 445 -7.07 -3.41 -9.80
CA ALA A 445 -6.78 -3.58 -8.39
C ALA A 445 -5.37 -4.14 -8.15
N ASP A 446 -4.97 -5.14 -8.91
CA ASP A 446 -3.63 -5.71 -8.84
C ASP A 446 -2.56 -4.69 -9.31
N HIS A 447 -2.88 -3.89 -10.33
CA HIS A 447 -2.08 -2.72 -10.74
C HIS A 447 -1.93 -1.71 -9.60
N GLY A 448 -3.02 -1.30 -8.95
CA GLY A 448 -2.99 -0.37 -7.84
C GLY A 448 -2.11 -0.88 -6.69
N ASP A 449 -2.28 -2.15 -6.31
CA ASP A 449 -1.46 -2.81 -5.28
C ASP A 449 0.03 -2.84 -5.66
N CYS A 450 0.35 -3.12 -6.92
CA CYS A 450 1.74 -3.17 -7.41
C CYS A 450 2.41 -1.80 -7.36
N ILE A 451 1.75 -0.78 -7.93
CA ILE A 451 2.24 0.58 -7.99
C ILE A 451 2.40 1.14 -6.57
N SER A 452 1.45 0.90 -5.68
CA SER A 452 1.53 1.36 -4.27
C SER A 452 2.77 0.87 -3.56
N LYS A 453 3.18 -0.39 -3.77
CA LYS A 453 4.41 -0.94 -3.17
C LYS A 453 5.67 -0.22 -3.64
N GLN A 454 5.67 0.31 -4.86
CA GLN A 454 6.81 1.02 -5.44
C GLN A 454 7.01 2.40 -4.80
N TYR A 455 5.92 3.05 -4.36
CA TYR A 455 5.93 4.40 -3.79
C TYR A 455 5.93 4.43 -2.26
N ALA A 456 5.06 3.62 -1.65
CA ALA A 456 4.75 3.66 -0.22
C ALA A 456 5.14 2.36 0.52
N GLY A 457 5.63 1.35 -0.21
CA GLY A 457 6.07 0.07 0.35
C GLY A 457 4.94 -0.85 0.83
N THR A 458 3.67 -0.46 0.66
CA THR A 458 2.50 -1.25 1.05
C THR A 458 1.51 -1.40 -0.11
N ASN A 459 0.49 -2.26 0.07
CA ASN A 459 -0.61 -2.37 -0.89
C ASN A 459 -1.41 -1.05 -1.00
N ALA A 460 -2.21 -0.92 -2.06
CA ALA A 460 -3.05 0.26 -2.24
C ALA A 460 -4.15 0.31 -1.16
N LEU A 461 -4.53 1.52 -0.78
CA LEU A 461 -5.77 1.76 -0.05
C LEU A 461 -6.93 1.67 -1.05
N LYS A 462 -8.14 1.38 -0.56
CA LYS A 462 -9.37 1.30 -1.38
C LYS A 462 -9.31 0.23 -2.47
N GLY A 463 -8.50 -0.82 -2.26
CA GLY A 463 -8.40 -1.94 -3.20
C GLY A 463 -9.74 -2.69 -3.39
N ASP A 464 -10.59 -2.72 -2.37
CA ASP A 464 -11.94 -3.29 -2.43
C ASP A 464 -12.89 -2.49 -3.34
N VAL A 465 -12.81 -1.17 -3.31
CA VAL A 465 -13.53 -0.27 -4.22
C VAL A 465 -13.12 -0.54 -5.66
N THR A 466 -11.82 -0.72 -5.91
CA THR A 466 -11.33 -1.06 -7.26
C THR A 466 -11.79 -2.45 -7.69
N ARG A 467 -11.78 -3.44 -6.79
CA ARG A 467 -12.15 -4.84 -7.09
C ARG A 467 -13.66 -5.07 -7.25
N GLY A 468 -14.50 -4.28 -6.59
CA GLY A 468 -15.94 -4.57 -6.49
C GLY A 468 -16.85 -3.36 -6.60
N GLY A 469 -16.33 -2.17 -6.92
CA GLY A 469 -17.08 -0.93 -7.07
C GLY A 469 -17.67 -0.37 -5.77
N GLN A 470 -17.53 -1.08 -4.65
CA GLN A 470 -18.10 -0.73 -3.35
C GLN A 470 -17.10 -1.02 -2.23
N ARG A 471 -17.21 -0.26 -1.15
CA ARG A 471 -16.39 -0.44 0.04
C ARG A 471 -16.92 -1.57 0.92
N LYS A 472 -16.03 -2.40 1.45
CA LYS A 472 -16.30 -3.52 2.35
C LYS A 472 -15.59 -3.32 3.69
N PHE A 473 -16.18 -3.82 4.77
CA PHE A 473 -15.63 -3.73 6.14
C PHE A 473 -14.20 -4.28 6.24
N MET A 474 -13.95 -5.46 5.67
CA MET A 474 -12.60 -6.06 5.65
C MET A 474 -11.59 -5.20 4.88
N GLY A 475 -12.05 -4.39 3.91
CA GLY A 475 -11.24 -3.42 3.18
C GLY A 475 -10.82 -2.23 4.05
N LEU A 476 -11.71 -1.73 4.92
CA LEU A 476 -11.39 -0.68 5.89
C LEU A 476 -10.32 -1.11 6.89
N VAL A 477 -10.43 -2.33 7.44
CA VAL A 477 -9.42 -2.88 8.37
C VAL A 477 -8.06 -3.04 7.68
N LYS A 478 -8.05 -3.57 6.45
CA LYS A 478 -6.82 -3.71 5.65
C LYS A 478 -6.18 -2.35 5.36
N ASP A 479 -6.98 -1.34 5.10
CA ASP A 479 -6.52 0.02 4.84
C ASP A 479 -5.89 0.66 6.08
N GLY A 480 -6.51 0.50 7.26
CA GLY A 480 -5.91 0.94 8.52
C GLY A 480 -4.53 0.31 8.79
N TYR A 481 -4.39 -0.99 8.53
CA TYR A 481 -3.10 -1.69 8.62
C TYR A 481 -2.08 -1.17 7.61
N ASN A 482 -2.50 -0.95 6.35
CA ASN A 482 -1.64 -0.43 5.30
C ASN A 482 -1.17 1.00 5.63
N SER A 483 -2.05 1.87 6.13
CA SER A 483 -1.71 3.24 6.53
C SER A 483 -0.67 3.27 7.66
N ALA A 484 -0.87 2.46 8.72
CA ALA A 484 0.11 2.33 9.80
C ALA A 484 1.47 1.81 9.30
N SER A 485 1.45 0.85 8.38
CA SER A 485 2.66 0.32 7.75
C SER A 485 3.37 1.39 6.90
N ARG A 486 2.63 2.21 6.15
CA ARG A 486 3.19 3.35 5.37
C ARG A 486 3.90 4.34 6.28
N TYR A 487 3.27 4.69 7.41
CA TYR A 487 3.86 5.60 8.40
C TYR A 487 5.19 5.04 8.93
N TYR A 488 5.22 3.78 9.37
CA TYR A 488 6.46 3.14 9.83
C TYR A 488 7.56 3.13 8.76
N LEU A 489 7.22 2.73 7.53
CA LEU A 489 8.18 2.66 6.42
C LEU A 489 8.76 4.04 6.07
N SER A 490 7.93 5.09 6.11
CA SER A 490 8.35 6.46 5.85
C SER A 490 9.43 6.96 6.82
N GLN A 491 9.33 6.58 8.10
CA GLN A 491 10.25 7.04 9.13
C GLN A 491 11.55 6.24 9.17
N VAL A 492 11.49 4.94 8.84
CA VAL A 492 12.61 4.01 9.09
C VAL A 492 13.33 3.57 7.81
N HIS A 493 12.60 3.36 6.70
CA HIS A 493 13.14 2.67 5.53
C HIS A 493 13.25 3.54 4.28
N ASP A 494 12.46 4.59 4.16
CA ASP A 494 12.35 5.40 2.94
C ASP A 494 13.67 6.06 2.51
N ALA A 495 14.47 6.56 3.45
CA ALA A 495 15.79 7.12 3.14
C ALA A 495 16.76 6.08 2.54
N ARG A 496 16.71 4.83 3.02
CA ARG A 496 17.52 3.72 2.48
C ARG A 496 17.00 3.32 1.09
N ARG A 497 15.68 3.23 0.92
CA ARG A 497 15.04 2.92 -0.37
C ARG A 497 15.37 3.98 -1.43
N GLN A 498 15.32 5.26 -1.08
CA GLN A 498 15.66 6.34 -2.00
C GLN A 498 17.13 6.24 -2.46
N ARG A 499 18.07 5.98 -1.55
CA ARG A 499 19.49 5.77 -1.93
C ARG A 499 19.66 4.61 -2.91
N ILE A 500 18.89 3.53 -2.77
CA ILE A 500 18.93 2.39 -3.70
C ILE A 500 18.41 2.82 -5.07
N ILE A 501 17.29 3.56 -5.12
CA ILE A 501 16.73 4.10 -6.38
C ILE A 501 17.74 5.03 -7.05
N ASP A 502 18.34 5.96 -6.30
CA ASP A 502 19.33 6.89 -6.84
C ASP A 502 20.57 6.14 -7.35
N THR A 503 21.06 5.14 -6.60
CA THR A 503 22.19 4.28 -7.04
C THR A 503 21.84 3.53 -8.31
N PHE A 504 20.62 3.01 -8.42
CA PHE A 504 20.15 2.29 -9.60
C PHE A 504 20.12 3.20 -10.84
N LEU A 505 19.67 4.44 -10.67
CA LEU A 505 19.39 5.38 -11.76
C LEU A 505 20.56 6.30 -12.12
N GLN A 506 21.56 6.46 -11.25
CA GLN A 506 22.67 7.41 -11.44
C GLN A 506 24.06 6.78 -11.19
N GLY A 507 24.11 5.53 -10.74
CA GLY A 507 25.35 4.88 -10.32
C GLY A 507 25.87 5.36 -8.95
N SER A 508 27.05 4.89 -8.55
CA SER A 508 27.60 5.13 -7.19
C SER A 508 28.15 6.53 -6.92
N ASP A 509 28.29 7.38 -7.95
CA ASP A 509 28.80 8.76 -7.81
C ASP A 509 27.68 9.79 -7.59
N ALA A 510 26.44 9.33 -7.38
CA ALA A 510 25.30 10.17 -7.04
C ALA A 510 25.60 10.98 -5.76
N ARG A 511 26.06 12.22 -5.94
CA ARG A 511 26.13 13.20 -4.85
C ARG A 511 24.72 13.36 -4.33
N VAL A 512 24.55 13.02 -3.06
CA VAL A 512 23.31 13.17 -2.32
C VAL A 512 22.98 14.67 -2.23
N ASN A 513 22.31 15.23 -3.23
CA ASN A 513 21.63 16.53 -3.13
C ASN A 513 20.33 16.32 -2.32
N ASN A 514 20.46 15.99 -1.03
CA ASN A 514 19.32 15.81 -0.11
C ASN A 514 18.89 17.11 0.60
N ASP A 515 19.52 18.25 0.30
CA ASP A 515 19.31 19.46 1.11
C ASP A 515 18.14 20.34 0.66
N GLU A 516 17.54 20.12 -0.53
CA GLU A 516 16.53 21.07 -1.02
C GLU A 516 15.08 20.83 -0.55
N ASN A 517 14.73 19.67 0.01
CA ASN A 517 13.33 19.37 0.40
C ASN A 517 13.12 18.91 1.85
N ARG A 518 14.16 18.90 2.69
CA ARG A 518 14.03 18.47 4.09
C ARG A 518 13.38 19.53 5.01
N ASN A 519 13.40 20.80 4.61
CA ASN A 519 13.04 21.92 5.48
C ASN A 519 11.93 22.78 4.86
N GLY A 520 10.68 22.37 5.02
CA GLY A 520 9.53 23.22 4.69
C GLY A 520 8.22 22.75 5.31
N TRP A 521 7.95 21.44 5.26
CA TRP A 521 6.63 20.92 5.69
C TRP A 521 6.62 19.56 6.39
N SER A 522 7.75 18.84 6.44
CA SER A 522 7.80 17.47 7.00
C SER A 522 7.56 17.39 8.52
N ALA A 523 7.74 18.49 9.26
CA ALA A 523 7.47 18.54 10.69
C ALA A 523 5.98 18.76 11.02
N ALA A 524 5.17 19.20 10.05
CA ALA A 524 3.73 19.38 10.21
C ALA A 524 2.96 18.09 9.88
N GLU A 525 3.38 17.33 8.86
CA GLU A 525 2.73 16.06 8.48
C GLU A 525 2.90 14.94 9.51
N THR A 526 3.93 14.98 10.37
CA THR A 526 4.14 13.98 11.43
C THR A 526 3.06 14.01 12.51
N GLN A 527 2.25 15.07 12.57
CA GLN A 527 1.09 15.21 13.47
C GLN A 527 -0.25 14.88 12.81
N GLU A 528 -0.33 14.72 11.48
CA GLU A 528 -1.61 14.82 10.77
C GLU A 528 -2.06 13.54 10.05
N ASP A 529 -1.20 12.54 9.86
CA ASP A 529 -1.66 11.15 9.63
C ASP A 529 -2.45 10.62 10.85
N GLU A 530 -2.40 11.32 12.00
CA GLU A 530 -3.24 11.08 13.19
C GLU A 530 -4.62 11.79 13.14
N LEU A 531 -4.81 12.80 12.28
CA LEU A 531 -5.98 13.70 12.29
C LEU A 531 -7.05 13.38 11.22
N ASP A 532 -6.70 12.65 10.15
CA ASP A 532 -7.67 12.26 9.10
C ASP A 532 -8.72 11.24 9.59
N ASP A 533 -8.48 10.57 10.72
CA ASP A 533 -9.44 9.68 11.39
C ASP A 533 -10.27 10.39 12.49
N GLU A 534 -9.99 11.67 12.82
CA GLU A 534 -10.67 12.39 13.91
C GLU A 534 -11.95 13.13 13.46
N GLN A 535 -12.21 13.30 12.16
CA GLN A 535 -13.39 14.04 11.66
C GLN A 535 -14.65 13.20 11.42
N GLU A 536 -14.86 12.12 12.16
CA GLU A 536 -16.22 11.60 12.38
C GLU A 536 -16.72 12.02 13.77
N THR A 537 -17.55 13.07 13.75
CA THR A 537 -18.46 13.57 14.81
C THR A 537 -17.93 14.58 15.82
N ASP A 538 -17.55 15.77 15.35
CA ASP A 538 -17.68 17.00 16.15
C ASP A 538 -19.00 17.70 15.79
N VAL A 539 -19.96 17.65 16.71
CA VAL A 539 -21.09 18.58 16.75
C VAL A 539 -20.65 19.72 17.66
N GLU A 540 -20.28 20.86 17.08
CA GLU A 540 -20.09 22.10 17.83
C GLU A 540 -21.44 22.54 18.42
N VAL A 541 -21.52 22.59 19.74
CA VAL A 541 -22.62 23.25 20.47
C VAL A 541 -22.12 24.64 20.82
N GLU A 542 -22.74 25.66 20.22
CA GLU A 542 -22.51 27.07 20.54
C GLU A 542 -22.67 27.32 22.04
N GLY A 543 -21.79 28.18 22.57
CA GLY A 543 -21.73 28.48 24.00
C GLY A 543 -22.94 29.24 24.51
N GLU A 544 -23.62 28.67 25.50
CA GLU A 544 -24.50 29.41 26.41
C GLU A 544 -23.87 29.51 27.80
N ASN A 545 -23.98 30.72 28.34
CA ASN A 545 -23.39 31.22 29.57
C ASN A 545 -23.65 30.36 30.83
N ASP A 546 -22.65 30.36 31.70
CA ASP A 546 -22.70 29.91 33.09
C ASP A 546 -23.85 30.59 33.87
N SER A 547 -24.84 29.79 34.27
CA SER A 547 -25.56 30.02 35.53
C SER A 547 -25.93 28.68 36.17
N ALA A 548 -25.37 28.44 37.35
CA ALA A 548 -25.51 27.21 38.11
C ALA A 548 -26.92 27.04 38.70
N GLU A 549 -27.62 25.99 38.29
CA GLU A 549 -28.73 25.41 39.08
C GLU A 549 -28.32 24.05 39.65
N GLN A 550 -28.31 23.99 40.98
CA GLN A 550 -28.15 22.76 41.76
C GLN A 550 -29.44 21.92 41.63
N VAL A 551 -29.37 20.80 40.91
CA VAL A 551 -30.42 19.77 40.96
C VAL A 551 -29.92 18.56 41.76
N ALA A 552 -30.71 18.19 42.76
CA ALA A 552 -30.42 17.19 43.78
C ALA A 552 -30.24 15.73 43.25
N PRO A 553 -29.58 14.84 44.00
CA PRO A 553 -29.05 13.58 43.50
C PRO A 553 -30.04 12.40 43.43
N ASP A 554 -31.36 12.56 43.27
CA ASP A 554 -32.29 11.42 43.47
C ASP A 554 -33.15 10.93 42.28
N SER A 555 -33.07 11.52 41.09
CA SER A 555 -34.12 11.31 40.07
C SER A 555 -33.77 10.48 38.83
N VAL A 556 -32.66 9.72 38.80
CA VAL A 556 -32.39 8.79 37.68
C VAL A 556 -32.41 7.35 38.18
N ARG A 557 -33.56 6.68 38.02
CA ARG A 557 -33.72 5.23 38.21
C ARG A 557 -34.17 4.63 36.87
N PHE A 558 -33.51 3.58 36.41
CA PHE A 558 -33.85 2.88 35.16
C PHE A 558 -34.90 1.82 35.44
N ASN A 559 -35.96 1.80 34.63
CA ASN A 559 -37.09 0.87 34.78
C ASN A 559 -36.90 -0.42 33.95
N THR A 560 -35.66 -0.70 33.50
CA THR A 560 -35.30 -1.83 32.66
C THR A 560 -34.55 -2.90 33.45
N THR A 561 -34.99 -4.15 33.32
CA THR A 561 -34.35 -5.34 33.90
C THR A 561 -33.08 -5.66 33.11
N VAL A 562 -31.97 -4.99 33.42
CA VAL A 562 -30.66 -5.32 32.86
C VAL A 562 -30.17 -6.59 33.53
N SER A 563 -29.82 -7.59 32.73
CA SER A 563 -29.71 -8.96 33.21
C SER A 563 -28.29 -9.54 33.07
N GLU A 564 -27.35 -8.88 32.38
CA GLU A 564 -25.94 -9.30 32.35
C GLU A 564 -24.93 -8.13 32.29
N ILE A 565 -23.93 -8.17 33.17
CA ILE A 565 -22.73 -7.30 33.14
C ILE A 565 -21.50 -8.19 33.24
N VAL A 566 -20.59 -8.12 32.26
CA VAL A 566 -19.31 -8.85 32.27
C VAL A 566 -18.18 -7.83 32.45
N MET A 567 -17.44 -7.91 33.55
CA MET A 567 -16.27 -7.07 33.82
C MET A 567 -14.99 -7.91 33.78
N SER A 568 -13.95 -7.49 33.06
CA SER A 568 -12.64 -8.16 33.07
C SER A 568 -11.53 -7.29 33.71
N GLU A 569 -10.61 -7.93 34.43
CA GLU A 569 -9.56 -7.29 35.25
C GLU A 569 -8.14 -7.48 34.69
N TRP A 570 -7.28 -6.45 34.85
CA TRP A 570 -5.93 -6.45 35.47
C TRP A 570 -5.36 -5.01 35.63
N ALA A 571 -4.89 -4.67 36.83
CA ALA A 571 -4.12 -3.46 37.23
C ALA A 571 -4.80 -2.09 37.45
N LEU A 572 -5.95 -2.03 38.14
CA LEU A 572 -6.45 -0.81 38.82
C LEU A 572 -6.62 -0.99 40.34
N ASP A 573 -6.60 0.11 41.10
CA ASP A 573 -6.76 0.15 42.56
C ASP A 573 -8.10 -0.49 43.01
N ALA A 574 -8.05 -1.30 44.08
CA ALA A 574 -9.20 -1.99 44.66
C ALA A 574 -10.35 -1.04 45.04
N ALA A 575 -10.03 0.20 45.43
CA ALA A 575 -11.01 1.21 45.79
C ALA A 575 -11.86 1.71 44.61
N LEU A 576 -11.28 1.80 43.41
CA LEU A 576 -12.00 2.20 42.20
C LEU A 576 -12.92 1.09 41.71
N LYS A 577 -12.45 -0.16 41.73
CA LYS A 577 -13.24 -1.35 41.36
C LYS A 577 -14.51 -1.46 42.20
N ARG A 578 -14.38 -1.24 43.51
CA ARG A 578 -15.49 -1.18 44.46
C ARG A 578 -16.52 -0.12 44.07
N LYS A 579 -16.07 1.11 43.78
CA LYS A 579 -16.96 2.21 43.38
C LYS A 579 -17.69 1.96 42.06
N ILE A 580 -17.05 1.33 41.08
CA ILE A 580 -17.68 0.98 39.80
C ILE A 580 -18.77 -0.06 40.04
N ALA A 581 -18.45 -1.15 40.73
CA ALA A 581 -19.40 -2.23 41.02
C ALA A 581 -20.60 -1.73 41.85
N GLU A 582 -20.36 -0.96 42.92
CA GLU A 582 -21.43 -0.38 43.75
C GLU A 582 -22.29 0.62 42.95
N SER A 583 -21.68 1.47 42.12
CA SER A 583 -22.41 2.45 41.31
C SER A 583 -23.28 1.78 40.25
N MET A 584 -22.77 0.72 39.62
CA MET A 584 -23.52 -0.07 38.62
C MET A 584 -24.69 -0.80 39.26
N VAL A 585 -24.47 -1.47 40.40
CA VAL A 585 -25.52 -2.20 41.12
C VAL A 585 -26.69 -1.29 41.52
N ASN A 586 -26.40 -0.06 41.96
CA ASN A 586 -27.43 0.92 42.31
C ASN A 586 -28.27 1.43 41.13
N LEU A 587 -27.86 1.16 39.88
CA LEU A 587 -28.54 1.62 38.67
C LEU A 587 -29.58 0.62 38.14
N PHE A 588 -29.55 -0.65 38.58
CA PHE A 588 -30.38 -1.72 38.00
C PHE A 588 -31.47 -2.21 38.97
N GLN A 589 -32.70 -2.38 38.48
CA GLN A 589 -33.81 -3.01 39.22
C GLN A 589 -34.13 -4.39 38.62
N GLY A 590 -34.01 -5.46 39.42
CA GLY A 590 -34.40 -6.83 39.04
C GLY A 590 -33.28 -7.88 39.15
N LYS A 591 -33.53 -9.08 38.60
CA LYS A 591 -32.54 -10.18 38.54
C LYS A 591 -31.39 -9.79 37.61
N THR A 592 -30.24 -9.45 38.18
CA THR A 592 -29.03 -9.06 37.46
C THR A 592 -27.97 -10.14 37.66
N ALA A 593 -27.28 -10.58 36.61
CA ALA A 593 -26.07 -11.40 36.70
C ALA A 593 -24.83 -10.53 36.46
N LEU A 594 -23.91 -10.50 37.42
CA LEU A 594 -22.62 -9.83 37.28
C LEU A 594 -21.52 -10.88 37.19
N VAL A 595 -20.84 -10.97 36.05
CA VAL A 595 -19.71 -11.87 35.83
C VAL A 595 -18.43 -11.06 35.91
N VAL A 596 -17.56 -11.39 36.86
CA VAL A 596 -16.26 -10.72 37.01
C VAL A 596 -15.14 -11.70 36.66
N ILE A 597 -14.36 -11.37 35.64
CA ILE A 597 -13.24 -12.16 35.14
C ILE A 597 -11.93 -11.56 35.66
N THR A 598 -11.10 -12.35 36.34
CA THR A 598 -9.78 -11.93 36.82
C THR A 598 -8.68 -12.88 36.36
N GLY A 599 -7.55 -12.37 35.88
CA GLY A 599 -6.40 -13.23 35.53
C GLY A 599 -5.64 -13.84 36.71
N ALA A 600 -5.88 -13.40 37.96
CA ALA A 600 -5.09 -13.84 39.12
C ALA A 600 -5.95 -14.42 40.26
N SER A 601 -5.62 -15.62 40.72
CA SER A 601 -6.29 -16.29 41.83
C SER A 601 -6.21 -15.55 43.17
N ARG A 602 -5.33 -14.54 43.31
CA ARG A 602 -5.27 -13.67 44.50
C ARG A 602 -6.32 -12.55 44.47
N GLY A 603 -6.74 -12.10 43.28
CA GLY A 603 -7.76 -11.06 43.11
C GLY A 603 -9.16 -11.55 43.48
N ILE A 604 -9.44 -12.84 43.30
CA ILE A 604 -10.77 -13.42 43.59
C ILE A 604 -11.15 -13.36 45.07
N VAL A 605 -10.17 -13.39 45.99
CA VAL A 605 -10.44 -13.31 47.44
C VAL A 605 -10.95 -11.93 47.81
N ALA A 606 -10.28 -10.87 47.34
CA ALA A 606 -10.72 -9.49 47.56
C ALA A 606 -12.06 -9.19 46.85
N LEU A 607 -12.29 -9.78 45.67
CA LEU A 607 -13.55 -9.64 44.94
C LEU A 607 -14.71 -10.42 45.59
N ALA A 608 -14.42 -11.52 46.29
CA ALA A 608 -15.43 -12.26 47.05
C ALA A 608 -15.93 -11.46 48.26
N GLU A 609 -15.06 -10.69 48.93
CA GLU A 609 -15.47 -9.79 50.02
C GLU A 609 -16.40 -8.67 49.50
N VAL A 610 -16.05 -8.04 48.36
CA VAL A 610 -16.88 -7.01 47.72
C VAL A 610 -18.21 -7.60 47.25
N ARG A 611 -18.20 -8.81 46.68
CA ARG A 611 -19.42 -9.54 46.30
C ARG A 611 -20.34 -9.72 47.51
N ASP A 612 -19.81 -10.23 48.62
CA ASP A 612 -20.61 -10.55 49.81
C ASP A 612 -21.17 -9.30 50.48
N GLU A 613 -20.47 -8.16 50.40
CA GLU A 613 -21.00 -6.85 50.82
C GLU A 613 -22.12 -6.35 49.91
N ILE A 614 -21.95 -6.44 48.58
CA ILE A 614 -22.98 -6.04 47.61
C ILE A 614 -24.25 -6.88 47.77
N LEU A 615 -24.12 -8.20 47.96
CA LEU A 615 -25.24 -9.11 48.16
C LEU A 615 -26.02 -8.83 49.46
N LYS A 616 -25.37 -8.29 50.50
CA LYS A 616 -26.06 -7.85 51.73
C LYS A 616 -26.97 -6.65 51.48
N SER A 617 -26.56 -5.72 50.63
CA SER A 617 -27.33 -4.52 50.29
C SER A 617 -28.33 -4.74 49.15
N HIS A 618 -28.12 -5.76 48.30
CA HIS A 618 -28.91 -6.02 47.10
C HIS A 618 -29.15 -7.53 46.90
N PRO A 619 -30.09 -8.15 47.64
CA PRO A 619 -30.29 -9.60 47.68
C PRO A 619 -30.88 -10.21 46.39
N ASN A 620 -31.34 -9.37 45.45
CA ASN A 620 -31.97 -9.81 44.19
C ASN A 620 -30.97 -9.96 43.03
N ILE A 621 -29.67 -9.76 43.26
CA ILE A 621 -28.60 -9.81 42.26
C ILE A 621 -27.82 -11.12 42.43
N SER A 622 -27.44 -11.73 41.32
CA SER A 622 -26.50 -12.86 41.28
C SER A 622 -25.14 -12.35 40.80
N ILE A 623 -24.07 -12.72 41.50
CA ILE A 623 -22.71 -12.30 41.14
C ILE A 623 -21.84 -13.55 41.05
N GLU A 624 -21.25 -13.76 39.88
CA GLU A 624 -20.33 -14.85 39.60
C GLU A 624 -18.92 -14.32 39.37
N LEU A 625 -17.94 -14.95 40.03
CA LEU A 625 -16.52 -14.63 39.87
C LEU A 625 -15.85 -15.76 39.07
N ILE A 626 -15.12 -15.40 38.02
CA ILE A 626 -14.37 -16.29 37.13
C ILE A 626 -12.89 -15.90 37.19
N VAL A 627 -11.99 -16.88 37.33
CA VAL A 627 -10.54 -16.64 37.17
C VAL A 627 -10.11 -17.13 35.79
N ALA A 628 -9.61 -16.23 34.94
CA ALA A 628 -9.07 -16.55 33.63
C ALA A 628 -8.02 -15.52 33.19
N ASP A 629 -6.84 -16.00 32.80
CA ASP A 629 -5.77 -15.18 32.22
C ASP A 629 -6.02 -15.00 30.72
N LEU A 630 -6.55 -13.83 30.34
CA LEU A 630 -6.89 -13.48 28.96
C LEU A 630 -5.67 -13.09 28.10
N SER A 631 -4.49 -12.95 28.72
CA SER A 631 -3.24 -12.59 28.03
C SER A 631 -2.56 -13.79 27.35
N GLN A 632 -2.99 -15.02 27.67
CA GLN A 632 -2.50 -16.27 27.07
C GLN A 632 -3.55 -16.92 26.16
N HIS A 633 -3.13 -17.87 25.32
CA HIS A 633 -4.04 -18.65 24.47
C HIS A 633 -4.98 -19.47 25.37
N TYR A 634 -6.24 -19.06 25.41
CA TYR A 634 -7.22 -19.59 26.35
C TYR A 634 -8.05 -20.71 25.70
N SER A 635 -8.14 -21.86 26.36
CA SER A 635 -8.96 -23.00 25.93
C SER A 635 -9.87 -23.47 27.07
N GLY A 636 -11.11 -22.96 27.11
CA GLY A 636 -12.26 -23.58 27.78
C GLY A 636 -12.33 -23.48 29.32
N SER A 637 -13.06 -22.47 29.83
CA SER A 637 -13.80 -22.48 31.11
C SER A 637 -14.75 -21.27 31.28
N ILE A 638 -14.55 -20.17 30.55
CA ILE A 638 -15.38 -18.97 30.54
C ILE A 638 -16.67 -19.23 29.77
N ASP A 639 -16.57 -19.76 28.54
CA ASP A 639 -17.73 -20.01 27.68
C ASP A 639 -18.73 -20.97 28.32
N GLU A 640 -18.24 -22.01 29.01
CA GLU A 640 -19.08 -22.96 29.75
C GLU A 640 -19.77 -22.30 30.95
N ARG A 641 -19.06 -21.43 31.70
CA ARG A 641 -19.65 -20.73 32.86
C ARG A 641 -20.64 -19.66 32.46
N ILE A 642 -20.36 -18.94 31.37
CA ILE A 642 -21.30 -18.00 30.77
C ILE A 642 -22.54 -18.77 30.29
N ALA A 643 -22.38 -19.86 29.53
CA ALA A 643 -23.49 -20.71 29.08
C ALA A 643 -24.36 -21.23 30.24
N MET A 644 -23.75 -21.67 31.35
CA MET A 644 -24.47 -22.11 32.55
C MET A 644 -25.26 -20.99 33.26
N LEU A 645 -24.83 -19.75 33.12
CA LEU A 645 -25.57 -18.58 33.61
C LEU A 645 -26.75 -18.27 32.68
N GLU A 646 -26.57 -18.41 31.37
CA GLU A 646 -27.62 -18.18 30.37
C GLU A 646 -28.79 -19.17 30.48
N GLU A 647 -28.52 -20.42 30.89
CA GLU A 647 -29.59 -21.40 31.15
C GLU A 647 -30.49 -21.01 32.33
N LYS A 648 -30.01 -20.18 33.27
CA LYS A 648 -30.70 -19.85 34.52
C LYS A 648 -31.42 -18.49 34.46
N ILE A 649 -30.96 -17.58 33.60
CA ILE A 649 -31.44 -16.20 33.52
C ILE A 649 -31.59 -15.84 32.04
N LYS A 650 -32.81 -15.48 31.61
CA LYS A 650 -33.04 -15.00 30.25
C LYS A 650 -32.66 -13.52 30.15
N PHE A 651 -31.75 -13.18 29.24
CA PHE A 651 -31.17 -11.83 29.16
C PHE A 651 -31.88 -10.95 28.13
N ASN A 652 -31.89 -9.65 28.40
CA ASN A 652 -32.46 -8.64 27.48
C ASN A 652 -31.41 -7.65 26.96
N ILE A 653 -30.31 -7.43 27.70
CA ILE A 653 -29.22 -6.49 27.37
C ILE A 653 -27.92 -7.04 27.95
N ARG A 654 -26.83 -7.01 27.16
CA ARG A 654 -25.47 -7.36 27.62
C ARG A 654 -24.55 -6.15 27.65
N LEU A 655 -23.84 -5.95 28.76
CA LEU A 655 -22.82 -4.91 28.91
C LEU A 655 -21.46 -5.52 29.26
N ILE A 656 -20.45 -5.24 28.44
CA ILE A 656 -19.07 -5.71 28.61
C ILE A 656 -18.20 -4.51 28.96
N ILE A 657 -17.45 -4.62 30.05
CA ILE A 657 -16.48 -3.61 30.46
C ILE A 657 -15.12 -4.30 30.58
N HIS A 658 -14.26 -4.07 29.59
CA HIS A 658 -12.86 -4.43 29.67
C HIS A 658 -12.09 -3.28 30.33
N ASN A 659 -11.65 -3.52 31.56
CA ASN A 659 -10.92 -2.55 32.37
C ASN A 659 -9.53 -3.06 32.76
N ALA A 660 -8.99 -3.99 31.96
CA ALA A 660 -7.69 -4.59 32.19
C ALA A 660 -6.61 -3.82 31.43
N GLY A 661 -5.61 -3.30 32.13
CA GLY A 661 -4.44 -2.73 31.49
C GLY A 661 -3.35 -2.33 32.47
N THR A 662 -2.11 -2.42 32.03
CA THR A 662 -0.93 -1.93 32.74
C THR A 662 -0.42 -0.64 32.10
N VAL A 663 0.06 0.30 32.91
CA VAL A 663 0.75 1.49 32.41
C VAL A 663 2.23 1.24 32.11
N GLY A 664 2.73 0.02 32.39
CA GLY A 664 4.15 -0.32 32.31
C GLY A 664 4.97 0.37 33.41
N ASP A 665 6.29 0.30 33.30
CA ASP A 665 7.20 1.01 34.20
C ASP A 665 7.42 2.45 33.72
N LEU A 666 6.69 3.40 34.32
CA LEU A 666 6.75 4.82 33.99
C LEU A 666 8.08 5.50 34.38
N GLY A 667 8.95 4.80 35.13
CA GLY A 667 10.26 5.29 35.55
C GLY A 667 11.38 5.08 34.52
N LYS A 668 11.13 4.29 33.47
CA LYS A 668 12.12 3.98 32.43
C LYS A 668 11.81 4.69 31.12
N ARG A 669 12.85 5.12 30.40
CA ARG A 669 12.71 5.65 29.04
C ARG A 669 12.49 4.51 28.05
N SER A 670 11.82 4.77 26.93
CA SER A 670 11.63 3.77 25.87
C SER A 670 12.93 3.18 25.33
N SER A 671 14.01 3.99 25.29
CA SER A 671 15.36 3.54 24.91
C SER A 671 16.00 2.57 25.91
N GLU A 672 15.47 2.49 27.13
CA GLU A 672 15.94 1.63 28.21
C GLU A 672 15.12 0.32 28.29
N LEU A 673 14.03 0.22 27.51
CA LEU A 673 13.20 -0.96 27.37
C LEU A 673 13.68 -1.80 26.19
N THR A 674 14.82 -2.47 26.35
CA THR A 674 15.43 -3.32 25.30
C THR A 674 15.03 -4.79 25.39
N ASP A 675 14.20 -5.17 26.36
CA ASP A 675 13.74 -6.54 26.56
C ASP A 675 12.45 -6.80 25.77
N ASP A 676 12.57 -7.58 24.69
CA ASP A 676 11.45 -7.97 23.84
C ASP A 676 10.33 -8.68 24.62
N LEU A 677 10.67 -9.44 25.68
CA LEU A 677 9.66 -10.14 26.50
C LEU A 677 8.80 -9.16 27.31
N GLN A 678 9.40 -8.05 27.75
CA GLN A 678 8.69 -7.00 28.46
C GLN A 678 7.68 -6.29 27.55
N TRP A 679 8.06 -6.03 26.29
CA TRP A 679 7.18 -5.47 25.26
C TRP A 679 6.03 -6.40 24.89
N ILE A 680 6.33 -7.69 24.72
CA ILE A 680 5.32 -8.70 24.42
C ILE A 680 4.30 -8.78 25.57
N SER A 681 4.75 -8.74 26.82
CA SER A 681 3.87 -8.78 28.00
C SER A 681 2.91 -7.58 28.07
N TYR A 682 3.39 -6.37 27.76
CA TYR A 682 2.56 -5.18 27.75
C TYR A 682 1.50 -5.20 26.64
N LEU A 683 1.89 -5.59 25.41
CA LEU A 683 0.96 -5.81 24.30
C LEU A 683 -0.07 -6.91 24.59
N GLN A 684 0.36 -7.99 25.22
CA GLN A 684 -0.53 -9.08 25.64
C GLN A 684 -1.58 -8.60 26.63
N THR A 685 -1.17 -7.75 27.58
CA THR A 685 -2.03 -7.23 28.64
C THR A 685 -3.01 -6.18 28.15
N ASN A 686 -2.53 -5.17 27.41
CA ASN A 686 -3.31 -3.99 27.05
C ASN A 686 -4.14 -4.14 25.76
N PHE A 687 -3.81 -5.10 24.89
CA PHE A 687 -4.45 -5.21 23.59
C PHE A 687 -4.97 -6.62 23.29
N ILE A 688 -4.11 -7.63 23.37
CA ILE A 688 -4.49 -9.00 22.99
C ILE A 688 -5.59 -9.55 23.91
N SER A 689 -5.52 -9.25 25.21
CA SER A 689 -6.56 -9.64 26.17
C SER A 689 -7.95 -9.06 25.83
N THR A 690 -7.99 -7.81 25.34
CA THR A 690 -9.22 -7.13 24.91
C THR A 690 -9.80 -7.78 23.68
N VAL A 691 -8.95 -8.14 22.71
CA VAL A 691 -9.37 -8.86 21.50
C VAL A 691 -9.90 -10.25 21.84
N HIS A 692 -9.20 -10.99 22.70
CA HIS A 692 -9.63 -12.33 23.11
C HIS A 692 -10.97 -12.32 23.84
N LEU A 693 -11.18 -11.40 24.78
CA LEU A 693 -12.45 -11.30 25.49
C LEU A 693 -13.61 -11.00 24.53
N ASN A 694 -13.43 -10.03 23.64
CA ASN A 694 -14.46 -9.68 22.67
C ASN A 694 -14.77 -10.86 21.75
N ASN A 695 -13.76 -11.60 21.30
CA ASN A 695 -13.94 -12.78 20.45
C ASN A 695 -14.65 -13.94 21.15
N LEU A 696 -14.32 -14.24 22.42
CA LEU A 696 -15.03 -15.26 23.21
C LEU A 696 -16.52 -14.94 23.27
N ILE A 697 -16.84 -13.67 23.56
CA ILE A 697 -18.23 -13.24 23.65
C ILE A 697 -18.91 -13.25 22.28
N PHE A 698 -18.27 -12.80 21.20
CA PHE A 698 -18.87 -12.89 19.86
C PHE A 698 -19.04 -14.32 19.35
N ALA A 699 -18.22 -15.27 19.79
CA ALA A 699 -18.31 -16.67 19.38
C ALA A 699 -19.46 -17.43 20.06
N GLY A 700 -19.83 -17.05 21.29
CA GLY A 700 -20.89 -17.71 22.07
C GLY A 700 -22.33 -17.20 21.83
N LEU A 701 -22.51 -16.09 21.10
CA LEU A 701 -23.78 -15.35 21.13
C LEU A 701 -24.70 -15.55 19.91
N ASN A 702 -26.00 -15.73 20.19
CA ASN A 702 -27.07 -15.63 19.19
C ASN A 702 -27.27 -14.16 18.77
N LYS A 703 -27.42 -13.94 17.46
CA LYS A 703 -27.30 -12.64 16.76
C LYS A 703 -28.41 -11.60 17.01
N GLU A 704 -29.34 -11.81 17.92
CA GLU A 704 -30.57 -10.99 18.00
C GLU A 704 -30.67 -10.06 19.22
N GLU A 705 -29.75 -10.12 20.19
CA GLU A 705 -29.80 -9.32 21.42
C GLU A 705 -28.79 -8.16 21.42
N PRO A 706 -29.13 -6.98 21.99
CA PRO A 706 -28.24 -5.81 22.02
C PRO A 706 -27.06 -6.00 22.98
N ILE A 707 -25.85 -5.77 22.46
CA ILE A 707 -24.56 -5.88 23.17
C ILE A 707 -23.91 -4.51 23.22
N TYR A 708 -23.38 -4.13 24.38
CA TYR A 708 -22.62 -2.91 24.62
C TYR A 708 -21.21 -3.27 25.09
N ILE A 709 -20.17 -2.69 24.46
CA ILE A 709 -18.78 -2.97 24.79
C ILE A 709 -18.05 -1.69 25.17
N VAL A 710 -17.37 -1.71 26.31
CA VAL A 710 -16.57 -0.62 26.86
C VAL A 710 -15.16 -1.11 27.11
N ASN A 711 -14.20 -0.66 26.30
CA ASN A 711 -12.77 -0.95 26.50
C ASN A 711 -12.08 0.28 27.10
N VAL A 712 -11.41 0.12 28.23
CA VAL A 712 -10.81 1.24 28.97
C VAL A 712 -9.39 1.55 28.47
N THR A 713 -9.26 2.70 27.80
CA THR A 713 -7.98 3.24 27.34
C THR A 713 -7.39 4.28 28.31
N SER A 714 -6.24 4.85 27.97
CA SER A 714 -5.52 5.87 28.74
C SER A 714 -5.39 7.17 27.96
N LEU A 715 -5.20 8.31 28.65
CA LEU A 715 -4.84 9.59 28.01
C LEU A 715 -3.54 9.48 27.19
N LEU A 716 -2.68 8.53 27.53
CA LEU A 716 -1.47 8.20 26.75
C LEU A 716 -1.77 7.75 25.32
N SER A 717 -3.01 7.36 25.00
CA SER A 717 -3.43 7.08 23.62
C SER A 717 -3.62 8.34 22.77
N ILE A 718 -3.71 9.53 23.38
CA ILE A 718 -4.01 10.79 22.71
C ILE A 718 -2.92 11.83 22.95
N LYS A 719 -2.21 11.78 24.09
CA LYS A 719 -1.13 12.72 24.42
C LYS A 719 0.17 11.99 24.73
N PRO A 720 1.29 12.35 24.07
CA PRO A 720 2.57 11.72 24.34
C PRO A 720 3.05 12.05 25.75
N TYR A 721 3.56 11.04 26.46
CA TYR A 721 4.25 11.23 27.73
C TYR A 721 5.76 11.18 27.50
N PRO A 722 6.56 12.13 28.03
CA PRO A 722 7.96 12.33 27.64
C PRO A 722 8.89 11.12 27.87
N HIS A 723 8.45 10.11 28.62
CA HIS A 723 9.26 8.98 29.02
C HIS A 723 8.71 7.60 28.60
N SER A 724 7.51 7.48 28.02
CA SER A 724 6.93 6.19 27.63
C SER A 724 6.28 6.24 26.24
N LEU A 725 7.03 5.79 25.23
CA LEU A 725 6.49 5.47 23.89
C LEU A 725 5.80 4.09 23.87
N SER A 726 6.08 3.22 24.85
CA SER A 726 5.56 1.85 24.90
C SER A 726 4.07 1.78 25.22
N THR A 727 3.67 2.50 26.27
CA THR A 727 2.28 2.53 26.74
C THR A 727 1.37 3.32 25.79
N GLN A 728 1.95 4.26 25.02
CA GLN A 728 1.25 5.07 24.01
C GLN A 728 0.79 4.21 22.82
N TRP A 729 1.71 3.42 22.25
CA TRP A 729 1.44 2.53 21.12
C TRP A 729 0.31 1.52 21.42
N GLU A 730 0.38 0.87 22.58
CA GLU A 730 -0.59 -0.17 22.98
C GLU A 730 -2.00 0.38 23.19
N LYS A 731 -2.12 1.54 23.84
CA LYS A 731 -3.40 2.18 24.12
C LYS A 731 -4.03 2.82 22.88
N GLN A 732 -3.22 3.19 21.88
CA GLN A 732 -3.72 3.57 20.56
C GLN A 732 -4.28 2.38 19.77
N LEU A 733 -3.62 1.22 19.80
CA LEU A 733 -4.14 0.00 19.17
C LEU A 733 -5.51 -0.40 19.77
N GLU A 734 -5.65 -0.33 21.10
CA GLU A 734 -6.91 -0.62 21.79
C GLU A 734 -8.03 0.37 21.41
N LYS A 735 -7.70 1.68 21.31
CA LYS A 735 -8.64 2.73 20.85
C LYS A 735 -9.14 2.44 19.43
N ARG A 736 -8.22 2.12 18.51
CA ARG A 736 -8.55 1.86 17.10
C ARG A 736 -9.36 0.57 16.92
N PHE A 737 -9.03 -0.49 17.65
CA PHE A 737 -9.81 -1.74 17.64
C PHE A 737 -11.24 -1.52 18.16
N SER A 738 -11.40 -0.72 19.22
CA SER A 738 -12.72 -0.39 19.78
C SER A 738 -13.61 0.37 18.78
N ALA A 739 -13.02 1.28 17.99
CA ALA A 739 -13.73 2.03 16.94
C ALA A 739 -14.12 1.16 15.72
N ALA A 740 -13.43 0.02 15.51
CA ALA A 740 -13.68 -0.89 14.40
C ALA A 740 -14.79 -1.93 14.67
N LEU A 741 -15.41 -1.93 15.86
CA LEU A 741 -16.54 -2.81 16.20
C LEU A 741 -17.81 -2.40 15.41
N PRO A 742 -18.72 -3.34 15.07
CA PRO A 742 -19.84 -3.08 14.16
C PRO A 742 -20.81 -2.00 14.66
N PRO A 743 -21.46 -1.24 13.74
CA PRO A 743 -22.30 -0.07 14.08
C PRO A 743 -23.57 -0.37 14.88
N ASN A 744 -24.00 -1.64 14.93
CA ASN A 744 -25.15 -2.07 15.75
C ASN A 744 -24.76 -2.36 17.21
N THR A 745 -23.50 -2.16 17.59
CA THR A 745 -22.96 -2.32 18.95
C THR A 745 -22.59 -0.93 19.46
N PRO A 746 -23.37 -0.30 20.37
CA PRO A 746 -23.04 1.04 20.81
C PRO A 746 -21.76 1.02 21.65
N THR A 747 -20.64 1.47 21.07
CA THR A 747 -19.36 1.63 21.76
C THR A 747 -19.23 3.04 22.32
N ALA A 748 -19.16 3.16 23.64
CA ALA A 748 -19.00 4.46 24.30
C ALA A 748 -17.52 4.70 24.65
N GLY A 749 -16.82 5.48 23.83
CA GLY A 749 -15.50 6.03 24.20
C GLY A 749 -15.68 7.12 25.26
N CYS A 750 -15.59 6.79 26.54
CA CYS A 750 -15.77 7.76 27.61
C CYS A 750 -14.40 8.25 28.13
N PHE A 751 -14.06 9.52 27.88
CA PHE A 751 -13.04 10.26 28.65
C PHE A 751 -13.76 11.07 29.74
N PRO A 752 -13.42 10.83 31.02
CA PRO A 752 -12.58 11.80 31.73
C PRO A 752 -11.58 11.18 32.72
N THR A 753 -10.44 11.86 32.88
CA THR A 753 -9.44 11.80 33.97
C THR A 753 -9.66 10.80 35.12
N LEU A 754 -8.74 9.85 35.29
CA LEU A 754 -8.75 8.86 36.38
C LEU A 754 -7.76 9.17 37.52
N LEU A 755 -8.00 10.28 38.22
CA LEU A 755 -7.69 10.26 39.66
C LEU A 755 -8.68 11.05 40.53
N ASP A 756 -9.45 12.01 40.00
CA ASP A 756 -10.31 12.85 40.86
C ASP A 756 -11.83 12.94 40.52
N LEU A 757 -12.37 12.29 39.48
CA LEU A 757 -13.71 12.66 38.97
C LEU A 757 -14.78 11.56 38.84
N TRP A 758 -14.67 10.43 39.54
CA TRP A 758 -15.83 9.54 39.75
C TRP A 758 -16.74 10.09 40.86
N THR A 759 -17.48 11.16 40.53
CA THR A 759 -18.61 11.63 41.34
C THR A 759 -19.92 11.07 40.79
N PRO A 760 -20.99 10.92 41.61
CA PRO A 760 -22.30 10.42 41.18
C PRO A 760 -22.90 11.15 39.97
N LYS A 761 -22.46 12.39 39.72
CA LYS A 761 -22.87 13.24 38.59
C LYS A 761 -22.30 12.73 37.25
N CYS A 762 -21.07 12.21 37.23
CA CYS A 762 -20.43 11.69 36.01
C CYS A 762 -20.99 10.32 35.60
N THR A 763 -21.26 9.44 36.58
CA THR A 763 -21.93 8.15 36.33
C THR A 763 -23.32 8.35 35.73
N ARG A 764 -24.07 9.37 36.16
CA ARG A 764 -25.37 9.71 35.56
C ARG A 764 -25.29 10.21 34.12
N LYS A 765 -24.31 11.07 33.80
CA LYS A 765 -24.09 11.56 32.42
C LYS A 765 -23.68 10.41 31.48
N PHE A 766 -22.86 9.48 31.96
CA PHE A 766 -22.46 8.27 31.25
C PHE A 766 -23.67 7.40 30.87
N VAL A 767 -24.53 7.05 31.82
CA VAL A 767 -25.68 6.17 31.54
C VAL A 767 -26.74 6.84 30.66
N LYS A 768 -26.94 8.16 30.80
CA LYS A 768 -27.87 8.92 29.94
C LYS A 768 -27.44 8.97 28.47
N LYS A 769 -26.13 8.96 28.17
CA LYS A 769 -25.60 9.02 26.79
C LYS A 769 -25.56 7.66 26.09
N VAL A 770 -25.37 6.57 26.85
CA VAL A 770 -25.23 5.21 26.29
C VAL A 770 -26.59 4.50 26.11
N MET A 771 -27.57 4.77 26.99
CA MET A 771 -28.84 4.00 27.03
C MET A 771 -30.08 4.76 26.52
N MET A 772 -29.99 6.05 26.15
CA MET A 772 -31.14 6.84 25.62
C MET A 772 -31.00 7.24 24.15
N ARG A 773 -30.19 6.52 23.36
CA ARG A 773 -30.28 6.58 21.90
C ARG A 773 -31.36 5.60 21.45
N GLU A 774 -32.60 6.06 21.37
CA GLU A 774 -33.56 5.56 20.36
C GLU A 774 -33.23 6.22 19.02
#